data_AF-A0A7W7YDR1-F1
#
_entry.id   AF-A0A7W7YDR1-F1
#
_cell.length_a   1.000
_cell.length_b   1.000
_cell.length_c   1.000
_cell.angle_alpha   90.00
_cell.angle_beta   90.00
_cell.angle_gamma   90.00
#
_symmetry.space_group_name_H-M   'P 1'
#
loop_
_entity.id
_entity.type
_entity.pdbx_description
1 polymer ?
#
loop_
_entity_poly.entity_id
_entity_poly.type
_entity_poly.pdbx_seq_one_letter_code
_entity_poly.pdbx_strand_id
1 'polypeptide(L)'
;MKTALPAILEAKLADFRKRVWVVKLTEGLLAAAFGIVFSYIVVFVLDRFMETPAWLRATLLISGASVLGLGLPLKWHRWVWRQRRLEDAARLLRRTFPRLGDQLLGIVELAHMEAGTAGRSERLVQAAMDQAAEAVKDKDFSHAVPGARHVQWGWAAAAVAALAAAALAFVPDASWNALARWATPWRDVERYTFARIDALPDRLVVPYAEPFDLKVHLSKDTRWSPAAAQARIGAQPVIVSILAQSTYPLAFPPQKDDAALSLSLGDVRKTVSVQPRTRPELTALSIRTRLPEYLKYKTEPTVEVRGGSVSVLKGAQASLEATASRDLASAQVDGEAEKVSGAKVTTPFHPVTADTEKHVMWQDRDGLKPREPLVLKINAIADEAPRLAARRETQEQVVLDSEVVGFDLDVQDDFGIQRTGLEWRSVNDDKTKGDKIAAAGEPEKKTLSAKATFCASRDGVAPQSIEIRAWAEDYLPGRKRAYSSAFLLHVLNKTDHALWLTEQFGKWLEAARESYEREQQLHATNKELRALSAAELDRPENRRKIAQQASAENANASRLGMLNQSGRSLVEQATRNDEFDAKRLESWATMLKSMQDIAAKRMPSVADLLKQGANAQSGKPGQSTASTPSKSSSSLSKSDKQGEGKSGQGKPSAPQIANGPDLPPATKGGKASDEEQKKDNMPSISDKEGSMSKAEPQPADPNAKPSPPKPSTMKLPTTQMAAAPGQQKNDKEEDKPQEQPPASQAQKKMQDAIEEQKLLLAEFARVSDELGAILASLEASTFVKRLKAASRQQMVVAKDLNTKTLSAFGLDRKPVKDAAQIAEHEKTQSETVRLIQSDLEAYFARKPDMQFKNIIGQMKDTQAVKMIAYLGDQAAINLSGSSMSGAEFWADTLDRWAEEMVAASECKSCSSCSADSLPPEIVLKVMKSLRDEMKLRDETRELENAKPALKTEEHTKKSADLASKQFGIQANTRGAFDDILQLPQGNEKFGKELKLLDAVMHVMNESAAILDKPDTGAPAIAAETEAIELLLQAKRQGKGGGGGGSNPGGGGSGAASGEAALAELGSGQDAAASLQARPVGQATGKAGRELPEEFKTGLDAYFNKLEEGGGSR
;
A
#
# COMPACT_ATOMS: atom_id res chain seq x y z
N MET A 1 -62.17 -112.70 58.35
CA MET A 1 -62.01 -112.67 56.87
C MET A 1 -62.87 -111.52 56.33
N LYS A 2 -62.33 -110.66 55.47
CA LYS A 2 -63.14 -109.59 54.84
C LYS A 2 -64.09 -110.23 53.83
N THR A 3 -65.38 -109.95 53.93
CA THR A 3 -66.36 -110.37 52.92
C THR A 3 -66.10 -109.59 51.63
N ALA A 4 -65.65 -110.29 50.58
CA ALA A 4 -65.38 -109.66 49.29
C ALA A 4 -66.69 -109.16 48.67
N LEU A 5 -66.66 -107.93 48.12
CA LEU A 5 -67.76 -107.42 47.32
C LEU A 5 -67.99 -108.31 46.09
N PRO A 6 -69.23 -108.45 45.58
CA PRO A 6 -69.48 -109.13 44.33
C PRO A 6 -68.67 -108.50 43.19
N ALA A 7 -67.97 -109.32 42.40
CA ALA A 7 -67.07 -108.85 41.34
C ALA A 7 -67.76 -107.93 40.32
N ILE A 8 -69.06 -108.15 40.06
CA ILE A 8 -69.88 -107.34 39.14
C ILE A 8 -70.06 -105.90 39.67
N LEU A 9 -70.25 -105.75 40.98
CA LEU A 9 -70.44 -104.45 41.66
C LEU A 9 -69.14 -103.65 41.67
N GLU A 10 -68.02 -104.31 42.01
CA GLU A 10 -66.70 -103.70 42.00
C GLU A 10 -66.31 -103.25 40.58
N ALA A 11 -66.51 -104.10 39.57
CA ALA A 11 -66.23 -103.78 38.18
C ALA A 11 -67.06 -102.56 37.69
N LYS A 12 -68.37 -102.54 37.93
CA LYS A 12 -69.22 -101.42 37.47
C LYS A 12 -68.93 -100.09 38.19
N LEU A 13 -68.62 -100.12 39.49
CA LEU A 13 -68.22 -98.90 40.23
C LEU A 13 -66.83 -98.42 39.81
N ALA A 14 -65.89 -99.34 39.56
CA ALA A 14 -64.56 -99.01 39.04
C ALA A 14 -64.64 -98.42 37.62
N ASP A 15 -65.49 -98.96 36.76
CA ASP A 15 -65.73 -98.45 35.40
C ASP A 15 -66.37 -97.07 35.42
N PHE A 16 -67.36 -96.83 36.28
CA PHE A 16 -67.94 -95.51 36.47
C PHE A 16 -66.89 -94.49 36.94
N ARG A 17 -66.06 -94.85 37.94
CA ARG A 17 -64.95 -94.01 38.42
C ARG A 17 -63.95 -93.69 37.29
N LYS A 18 -63.53 -94.70 36.53
CA LYS A 18 -62.62 -94.55 35.39
C LYS A 18 -63.22 -93.60 34.35
N ARG A 19 -64.53 -93.72 34.08
CA ARG A 19 -65.24 -92.82 33.16
C ARG A 19 -65.33 -91.39 33.68
N VAL A 20 -65.56 -91.17 34.98
CA VAL A 20 -65.52 -89.82 35.60
C VAL A 20 -64.13 -89.19 35.45
N TRP A 21 -63.07 -89.95 35.71
CA TRP A 21 -61.69 -89.48 35.53
C TRP A 21 -61.42 -89.09 34.08
N VAL A 22 -61.72 -89.98 33.13
CA VAL A 22 -61.51 -89.73 31.71
C VAL A 22 -62.28 -88.49 31.24
N VAL A 23 -63.58 -88.40 31.53
CA VAL A 23 -64.43 -87.29 31.06
C VAL A 23 -64.02 -85.94 31.67
N LYS A 24 -63.59 -85.90 32.93
CA LYS A 24 -63.22 -84.63 33.58
C LYS A 24 -61.80 -84.18 33.24
N LEU A 25 -60.89 -85.12 33.00
CA LEU A 25 -59.55 -84.82 32.50
C LEU A 25 -59.60 -84.38 31.03
N THR A 26 -60.40 -85.03 30.17
CA THR A 26 -60.59 -84.57 28.78
C THR A 26 -61.21 -83.19 28.72
N GLU A 27 -62.19 -82.88 29.59
CA GLU A 27 -62.73 -81.52 29.72
C GLU A 27 -61.66 -80.49 30.14
N GLY A 28 -60.71 -80.87 31.00
CA GLY A 28 -59.59 -80.02 31.39
C GLY A 28 -58.58 -79.79 30.25
N LEU A 29 -58.24 -80.86 29.53
CA LEU A 29 -57.29 -80.82 28.43
C LEU A 29 -57.84 -80.02 27.23
N LEU A 30 -59.11 -80.23 26.88
CA LEU A 30 -59.78 -79.48 25.82
C LEU A 30 -59.92 -77.98 26.17
N ALA A 31 -60.21 -77.64 27.42
CA ALA A 31 -60.23 -76.25 27.87
C ALA A 31 -58.84 -75.59 27.82
N ALA A 32 -57.79 -76.34 28.17
CA ALA A 32 -56.40 -75.87 28.07
C ALA A 32 -55.98 -75.67 26.60
N ALA A 33 -56.31 -76.61 25.72
CA ALA A 33 -56.05 -76.50 24.28
C ALA A 33 -56.76 -75.27 23.69
N PHE A 34 -58.03 -75.05 24.04
CA PHE A 34 -58.76 -73.84 23.66
C PHE A 34 -58.05 -72.57 24.12
N GLY A 35 -57.64 -72.47 25.39
CA GLY A 35 -57.00 -71.27 25.93
C GLY A 35 -55.69 -70.90 25.22
N ILE A 36 -54.86 -71.89 24.91
CA ILE A 36 -53.59 -71.67 24.19
C ILE A 36 -53.84 -71.19 22.77
N VAL A 37 -54.65 -71.92 21.98
CA VAL A 37 -54.88 -71.57 20.57
C VAL A 37 -55.65 -70.24 20.45
N PHE A 38 -56.59 -69.98 21.36
CA PHE A 38 -57.33 -68.72 21.37
C PHE A 38 -56.42 -67.52 21.63
N SER A 39 -55.47 -67.63 22.57
CA SER A 39 -54.50 -66.56 22.84
C SER A 39 -53.63 -66.22 21.61
N TYR A 40 -53.25 -67.23 20.82
CA TYR A 40 -52.55 -67.04 19.55
C TYR A 40 -53.41 -66.29 18.53
N ILE A 41 -54.68 -66.69 18.35
CA ILE A 41 -55.59 -66.02 17.40
C ILE A 41 -55.78 -64.55 17.77
N VAL A 42 -55.89 -64.24 19.06
CA VAL A 42 -55.98 -62.85 19.53
C VAL A 42 -54.74 -62.05 19.12
N VAL A 43 -53.52 -62.60 19.27
CA VAL A 43 -52.29 -61.93 18.79
C VAL A 43 -52.28 -61.79 17.28
N PHE A 44 -52.67 -62.82 16.53
CA PHE A 44 -52.76 -62.77 15.06
C PHE A 44 -53.68 -61.66 14.56
N VAL A 45 -54.85 -61.49 15.19
CA VAL A 45 -55.82 -60.43 14.88
C VAL A 45 -55.29 -59.06 15.29
N LEU A 46 -54.75 -58.92 16.51
CA LEU A 46 -54.21 -57.65 17.00
C LEU A 46 -53.05 -57.14 16.15
N ASP A 47 -52.18 -58.04 15.67
CA ASP A 47 -51.07 -57.71 14.77
C ASP A 47 -51.56 -57.13 13.42
N ARG A 48 -52.84 -57.23 13.07
CA ARG A 48 -53.39 -56.58 11.87
C ARG A 48 -53.70 -55.09 12.09
N PHE A 49 -53.97 -54.69 13.33
CA PHE A 49 -54.42 -53.33 13.65
C PHE A 49 -53.35 -52.51 14.35
N MET A 50 -52.52 -53.13 15.18
CA MET A 50 -51.50 -52.45 15.97
C MET A 50 -50.24 -53.27 16.11
N GLU A 51 -49.15 -52.61 16.47
CA GLU A 51 -47.94 -53.31 16.90
C GLU A 51 -48.16 -53.83 18.32
N THR A 52 -48.33 -55.15 18.45
CA THR A 52 -48.58 -55.75 19.76
C THR A 52 -47.34 -55.65 20.66
N PRO A 53 -47.40 -54.88 21.76
CA PRO A 53 -46.24 -54.69 22.62
C PRO A 53 -45.90 -56.01 23.32
N ALA A 54 -44.62 -56.19 23.66
CA ALA A 54 -44.09 -57.41 24.28
C ALA A 54 -44.87 -57.83 25.54
N TRP A 55 -45.26 -56.85 26.38
CA TRP A 55 -46.03 -57.12 27.59
C TRP A 55 -47.42 -57.70 27.28
N LEU A 56 -48.11 -57.19 26.26
CA LEU A 56 -49.44 -57.67 25.89
C LEU A 56 -49.36 -59.10 25.34
N ARG A 57 -48.38 -59.38 24.48
CA ARG A 57 -48.09 -60.73 24.00
C ARG A 57 -47.79 -61.71 25.16
N ALA A 58 -46.98 -61.29 26.12
CA ALA A 58 -46.66 -62.09 27.30
C ALA A 58 -47.90 -62.36 28.17
N THR A 59 -48.74 -61.34 28.43
CA THR A 59 -49.98 -61.52 29.22
C THR A 59 -50.95 -62.47 28.53
N LEU A 60 -51.12 -62.38 27.21
CA LEU A 60 -51.97 -63.29 26.43
C LEU A 60 -51.43 -64.73 26.50
N LEU A 61 -50.13 -64.94 26.31
CA LEU A 61 -49.50 -66.25 26.43
C LEU A 61 -49.67 -66.85 27.84
N ILE A 62 -49.39 -66.07 28.89
CA ILE A 62 -49.54 -66.52 30.29
C ILE A 62 -51.01 -66.84 30.59
N SER A 63 -51.95 -66.00 30.15
CA SER A 63 -53.38 -66.23 30.36
C SER A 63 -53.86 -67.52 29.69
N GLY A 64 -53.45 -67.78 28.45
CA GLY A 64 -53.76 -69.02 27.73
C GLY A 64 -53.13 -70.25 28.39
N ALA A 65 -51.89 -70.15 28.86
CA ALA A 65 -51.17 -71.22 29.55
C ALA A 65 -51.67 -71.49 30.98
N SER A 66 -52.30 -70.51 31.64
CA SER A 66 -52.78 -70.64 33.03
C SER A 66 -53.83 -71.74 33.21
N VAL A 67 -54.66 -71.99 32.19
CA VAL A 67 -55.65 -73.07 32.20
C VAL A 67 -54.98 -74.44 32.24
N LEU A 68 -53.85 -74.58 31.54
CA LEU A 68 -53.03 -75.79 31.57
C LEU A 68 -52.25 -75.90 32.88
N GLY A 69 -51.59 -74.82 33.32
CA GLY A 69 -50.70 -74.82 34.47
C GLY A 69 -51.40 -74.87 35.84
N LEU A 70 -52.58 -74.25 35.98
CA LEU A 70 -53.34 -74.22 37.25
C LEU A 70 -54.65 -75.00 37.14
N GLY A 71 -55.38 -74.86 36.04
CA GLY A 71 -56.70 -75.48 35.87
C GLY A 71 -56.66 -77.01 35.82
N LEU A 72 -55.69 -77.59 35.11
CA LEU A 72 -55.56 -79.04 34.96
C LEU A 72 -55.13 -79.76 36.26
N PRO A 73 -54.13 -79.28 37.03
CA PRO A 73 -53.80 -79.85 38.34
C PRO A 73 -54.95 -79.75 39.36
N LEU A 74 -55.69 -78.63 39.37
CA LEU A 74 -56.87 -78.47 40.26
C LEU A 74 -57.98 -79.46 39.89
N LYS A 75 -58.25 -79.67 38.60
CA LYS A 75 -59.20 -80.70 38.13
C LYS A 75 -58.72 -82.11 38.46
N TRP A 76 -57.43 -82.40 38.29
CA TRP A 76 -56.83 -83.68 38.69
C TRP A 76 -56.99 -83.95 40.19
N HIS A 77 -56.64 -82.98 41.03
CA HIS A 77 -56.77 -83.12 42.48
C HIS A 77 -58.25 -83.34 42.89
N ARG A 78 -59.18 -82.56 42.32
CA ARG A 78 -60.61 -82.65 42.65
C ARG A 78 -61.27 -83.94 42.20
N TRP A 79 -60.96 -84.45 41.00
CA TRP A 79 -61.68 -85.56 40.40
C TRP A 79 -60.93 -86.90 40.44
N VAL A 80 -59.59 -86.89 40.42
CA VAL A 80 -58.78 -88.11 40.48
C VAL A 80 -58.32 -88.39 41.91
N TRP A 81 -57.74 -87.40 42.60
CA TRP A 81 -57.16 -87.60 43.93
C TRP A 81 -58.22 -87.75 45.04
N ARG A 82 -59.26 -86.92 45.04
CA ARG A 82 -60.33 -86.99 46.05
C ARG A 82 -61.34 -88.13 45.85
N GLN A 83 -61.35 -88.80 44.71
CA GLN A 83 -62.33 -89.86 44.37
C GLN A 83 -61.64 -91.21 44.15
N ARG A 84 -60.68 -91.53 45.02
CA ARG A 84 -59.87 -92.75 44.91
C ARG A 84 -60.61 -93.99 45.39
N ARG A 85 -61.50 -93.86 46.38
CA ARG A 85 -62.19 -95.01 46.95
C ARG A 85 -63.54 -95.28 46.27
N LEU A 86 -64.03 -96.51 46.34
CA LEU A 86 -65.27 -96.92 45.66
C LEU A 86 -66.52 -96.30 46.32
N GLU A 87 -66.44 -95.95 47.60
CA GLU A 87 -67.48 -95.21 48.34
C GLU A 87 -67.72 -93.82 47.73
N ASP A 88 -66.65 -93.16 47.27
CA ASP A 88 -66.75 -91.84 46.67
C ASP A 88 -67.45 -91.89 45.31
N ALA A 89 -67.25 -92.98 44.55
CA ALA A 89 -67.97 -93.24 43.30
C ALA A 89 -69.47 -93.50 43.54
N ALA A 90 -69.81 -94.28 44.58
CA ALA A 90 -71.20 -94.49 45.01
C ALA A 90 -71.86 -93.19 45.49
N ARG A 91 -71.12 -92.33 46.22
CA ARG A 91 -71.60 -91.01 46.68
C ARG A 91 -71.88 -90.05 45.51
N LEU A 92 -71.15 -90.16 44.40
CA LEU A 92 -71.44 -89.40 43.18
C LEU A 92 -72.68 -89.93 42.47
N LEU A 93 -72.87 -91.25 42.45
CA LEU A 93 -74.09 -91.87 41.91
C LEU A 93 -75.35 -91.41 42.65
N ARG A 94 -75.26 -91.14 43.96
CA ARG A 94 -76.37 -90.62 44.77
C ARG A 94 -77.03 -89.37 44.16
N ARG A 95 -76.27 -88.54 43.43
CA ARG A 95 -76.82 -87.31 42.83
C ARG A 95 -77.78 -87.58 41.66
N THR A 96 -77.51 -88.61 40.87
CA THR A 96 -78.35 -88.97 39.71
C THR A 96 -79.33 -90.10 40.03
N PHE A 97 -78.95 -91.01 40.93
CA PHE A 97 -79.78 -92.12 41.41
C PHE A 97 -79.79 -92.15 42.94
N PRO A 98 -80.66 -91.36 43.63
CA PRO A 98 -80.61 -91.22 45.08
C PRO A 98 -80.81 -92.53 45.84
N ARG A 99 -81.83 -93.31 45.48
CA ARG A 99 -82.15 -94.57 46.16
C ARG A 99 -81.08 -95.64 45.95
N LEU A 100 -80.60 -95.78 44.72
CA LEU A 100 -79.60 -96.79 44.36
C LEU A 100 -78.21 -96.41 44.86
N GLY A 101 -77.85 -95.13 44.84
CA GLY A 101 -76.59 -94.63 45.39
C GLY A 101 -76.48 -94.82 46.90
N ASP A 102 -77.56 -94.57 47.66
CA ASP A 102 -77.57 -94.83 49.11
C ASP A 102 -77.52 -96.33 49.43
N GLN A 103 -78.22 -97.17 48.65
CA GLN A 103 -78.12 -98.63 48.76
C GLN A 103 -76.70 -99.14 48.46
N LEU A 104 -76.08 -98.65 47.39
CA LEU A 104 -74.72 -99.02 47.01
C LEU A 104 -73.67 -98.54 48.01
N LEU A 105 -73.81 -97.31 48.50
CA LEU A 105 -72.93 -96.78 49.53
C LEU A 105 -73.05 -97.61 50.81
N GLY A 106 -74.28 -97.87 51.27
CA GLY A 106 -74.53 -98.70 52.42
C GLY A 106 -73.94 -100.11 52.26
N ILE A 107 -74.04 -100.71 51.08
CA ILE A 107 -73.49 -102.06 50.83
C ILE A 107 -71.97 -102.07 50.76
N VAL A 108 -71.35 -101.06 50.15
CA VAL A 108 -69.88 -100.92 50.11
C VAL A 108 -69.33 -100.62 51.51
N GLU A 109 -70.01 -99.80 52.32
CA GLU A 109 -69.69 -99.56 53.73
C GLU A 109 -69.87 -100.84 54.57
N LEU A 110 -70.98 -101.58 54.37
CA LEU A 110 -71.20 -102.89 55.00
C LEU A 110 -70.11 -103.92 54.63
N ALA A 111 -69.60 -103.89 53.39
CA ALA A 111 -68.53 -104.79 52.95
C ALA A 111 -67.17 -104.47 53.60
N HIS A 112 -66.94 -103.21 53.97
CA HIS A 112 -65.69 -102.77 54.60
C HIS A 112 -65.70 -102.84 56.13
N MET A 113 -66.85 -103.13 56.77
CA MET A 113 -66.95 -103.33 58.22
C MET A 113 -66.39 -104.69 58.67
N GLU A 114 -65.51 -104.68 59.67
CA GLU A 114 -64.81 -105.86 60.20
C GLU A 114 -65.75 -106.90 60.83
N ALA A 115 -65.43 -108.18 60.61
CA ALA A 115 -66.30 -109.36 60.84
C ALA A 115 -66.59 -109.72 62.32
N GLY A 116 -66.57 -108.75 63.25
CA GLY A 116 -66.62 -108.98 64.70
C GLY A 116 -67.75 -108.29 65.48
N THR A 117 -68.60 -107.48 64.85
CA THR A 117 -69.71 -106.78 65.55
C THR A 117 -70.97 -107.63 65.66
N ALA A 118 -71.38 -107.91 66.91
CA ALA A 118 -72.47 -108.80 67.30
C ALA A 118 -73.85 -108.37 66.75
N GLY A 119 -74.59 -109.32 66.15
CA GLY A 119 -75.95 -109.13 65.60
C GLY A 119 -76.07 -109.28 64.07
N ARG A 120 -75.00 -109.67 63.37
CA ARG A 120 -74.97 -109.81 61.90
C ARG A 120 -75.23 -111.25 61.45
N SER A 121 -76.29 -111.47 60.66
CA SER A 121 -76.49 -112.72 59.91
C SER A 121 -75.74 -112.65 58.59
N GLU A 122 -74.71 -113.49 58.42
CA GLU A 122 -73.90 -113.55 57.19
C GLU A 122 -74.76 -113.81 55.95
N ARG A 123 -75.81 -114.62 56.06
CA ARG A 123 -76.76 -114.88 54.96
C ARG A 123 -77.55 -113.65 54.53
N LEU A 124 -77.94 -112.76 55.46
CA LEU A 124 -78.68 -111.55 55.10
C LEU A 124 -77.80 -110.52 54.40
N VAL A 125 -76.52 -110.43 54.77
CA VAL A 125 -75.54 -109.55 54.12
C VAL A 125 -75.24 -110.04 52.71
N GLN A 126 -75.04 -111.35 52.55
CA GLN A 126 -74.79 -111.94 51.24
C GLN A 126 -76.01 -111.83 50.32
N ALA A 127 -77.22 -112.06 50.84
CA ALA A 127 -78.46 -111.84 50.09
C ALA A 127 -78.67 -110.37 49.71
N ALA A 128 -78.33 -109.41 50.58
CA ALA A 128 -78.40 -107.98 50.26
C ALA A 128 -77.35 -107.57 49.21
N MET A 129 -76.16 -108.16 49.25
CA MET A 129 -75.12 -107.97 48.23
C MET A 129 -75.54 -108.55 46.87
N ASP A 130 -76.14 -109.75 46.86
CA ASP A 130 -76.64 -110.41 45.64
C ASP A 130 -77.84 -109.64 45.07
N GLN A 131 -78.76 -109.16 45.92
CA GLN A 131 -79.88 -108.33 45.51
C GLN A 131 -79.42 -107.00 44.89
N ALA A 132 -78.36 -106.39 45.44
CA ALA A 132 -77.80 -105.18 44.85
C ALA A 132 -76.98 -105.46 43.59
N ALA A 133 -76.30 -106.60 43.51
CA ALA A 133 -75.62 -107.04 42.29
C ALA A 133 -76.64 -107.21 41.15
N GLU A 134 -77.78 -107.87 41.41
CA GLU A 134 -78.85 -108.04 40.43
C GLU A 134 -79.52 -106.70 40.07
N ALA A 135 -79.79 -105.83 41.05
CA ALA A 135 -80.41 -104.52 40.82
C ALA A 135 -79.54 -103.54 39.99
N VAL A 136 -78.24 -103.83 39.87
CA VAL A 136 -77.24 -103.00 39.17
C VAL A 136 -76.83 -103.62 37.84
N LYS A 137 -77.03 -104.92 37.65
CA LYS A 137 -76.61 -105.71 36.47
C LYS A 137 -77.09 -105.12 35.15
N ASP A 138 -78.33 -104.63 35.09
CA ASP A 138 -78.93 -104.08 33.85
C ASP A 138 -78.93 -102.54 33.77
N LYS A 139 -78.29 -101.85 34.73
CA LYS A 139 -78.22 -100.38 34.73
C LYS A 139 -76.94 -99.85 34.09
N ASP A 140 -77.09 -98.80 33.29
CA ASP A 140 -76.00 -98.04 32.69
C ASP A 140 -75.71 -96.76 33.49
N PHE A 141 -74.46 -96.59 33.94
CA PHE A 141 -73.99 -95.44 34.70
C PHE A 141 -73.32 -94.37 33.82
N SER A 142 -73.35 -94.54 32.49
CA SER A 142 -72.78 -93.61 31.51
C SER A 142 -73.24 -92.16 31.68
N HIS A 143 -74.53 -91.94 31.95
CA HIS A 143 -75.15 -90.62 32.09
C HIS A 143 -75.06 -90.03 33.51
N ALA A 144 -74.46 -90.74 34.46
CA ALA A 144 -74.36 -90.29 35.86
C ALA A 144 -73.17 -89.36 36.14
N VAL A 145 -72.30 -89.08 35.15
CA VAL A 145 -71.15 -88.19 35.32
C VAL A 145 -71.63 -86.73 35.48
N PRO A 146 -71.30 -86.03 36.60
CA PRO A 146 -71.84 -84.70 36.85
C PRO A 146 -71.38 -83.64 35.83
N GLY A 147 -72.34 -83.03 35.13
CA GLY A 147 -72.13 -81.85 34.27
C GLY A 147 -71.00 -82.04 33.25
N ALA A 148 -71.10 -83.08 32.40
CA ALA A 148 -70.09 -83.39 31.41
C ALA A 148 -70.06 -82.34 30.28
N ARG A 149 -69.09 -81.40 30.31
CA ARG A 149 -68.94 -80.33 29.30
C ARG A 149 -67.85 -80.62 28.26
N HIS A 150 -67.32 -81.83 28.23
CA HIS A 150 -66.25 -82.22 27.30
C HIS A 150 -66.65 -82.03 25.83
N VAL A 151 -67.93 -82.23 25.47
CA VAL A 151 -68.44 -81.96 24.10
C VAL A 151 -68.46 -80.47 23.78
N GLN A 152 -68.86 -79.61 24.72
CA GLN A 152 -68.87 -78.15 24.54
C GLN A 152 -67.43 -77.61 24.38
N TRP A 153 -66.51 -78.07 25.23
CA TRP A 153 -65.10 -77.73 25.11
C TRP A 153 -64.45 -78.34 23.87
N GLY A 154 -64.90 -79.52 23.43
CA GLY A 154 -64.49 -80.13 22.17
C GLY A 154 -64.85 -79.27 20.97
N TRP A 155 -66.11 -78.82 20.89
CA TRP A 155 -66.54 -77.88 19.85
C TRP A 155 -65.81 -76.54 19.91
N ALA A 156 -65.61 -75.96 21.10
CA ALA A 156 -64.89 -74.70 21.26
C ALA A 156 -63.42 -74.82 20.80
N ALA A 157 -62.71 -75.87 21.24
CA ALA A 157 -61.33 -76.12 20.84
C ALA A 157 -61.22 -76.41 19.34
N ALA A 158 -62.16 -77.18 18.77
CA ALA A 158 -62.21 -77.47 17.34
C ALA A 158 -62.46 -76.21 16.50
N ALA A 159 -63.37 -75.32 16.93
CA ALA A 159 -63.65 -74.07 16.23
C ALA A 159 -62.42 -73.15 16.18
N VAL A 160 -61.74 -72.98 17.31
CA VAL A 160 -60.50 -72.18 17.39
C VAL A 160 -59.37 -72.83 16.60
N ALA A 161 -59.22 -74.16 16.65
CA ALA A 161 -58.24 -74.88 15.84
C ALA A 161 -58.50 -74.74 14.33
N ALA A 162 -59.77 -74.78 13.90
CA ALA A 162 -60.16 -74.56 12.51
C ALA A 162 -59.84 -73.14 12.04
N LEU A 163 -60.06 -72.12 12.88
CA LEU A 163 -59.68 -70.74 12.58
C LEU A 163 -58.16 -70.56 12.45
N ALA A 164 -57.37 -71.19 13.34
CA ALA A 164 -55.91 -71.18 13.24
C ALA A 164 -55.40 -71.90 11.98
N ALA A 165 -56.00 -73.04 11.62
CA ALA A 165 -55.68 -73.77 10.39
C ALA A 165 -56.04 -72.95 9.13
N ALA A 166 -57.19 -72.27 9.13
CA ALA A 166 -57.58 -71.37 8.04
C ALA A 166 -56.59 -70.22 7.88
N ALA A 167 -56.15 -69.59 8.99
CA ALA A 167 -55.15 -68.52 8.95
C ALA A 167 -53.82 -69.01 8.33
N LEU A 168 -53.34 -70.19 8.74
CA LEU A 168 -52.12 -70.80 8.19
C LEU A 168 -52.24 -71.17 6.70
N ALA A 169 -53.41 -71.60 6.24
CA ALA A 169 -53.65 -71.98 4.85
C ALA A 169 -53.74 -70.77 3.90
N PHE A 170 -54.48 -69.72 4.30
CA PHE A 170 -54.71 -68.57 3.43
C PHE A 170 -53.62 -67.51 3.54
N VAL A 171 -52.99 -67.36 4.71
CA VAL A 171 -51.98 -66.32 4.97
C VAL A 171 -50.80 -66.90 5.75
N PRO A 172 -49.99 -67.79 5.14
CA PRO A 172 -48.95 -68.55 5.84
C PRO A 172 -47.89 -67.65 6.49
N ASP A 173 -47.37 -66.65 5.77
CA ASP A 173 -46.27 -65.80 6.28
C ASP A 173 -46.71 -64.94 7.47
N ALA A 174 -47.91 -64.37 7.40
CA ALA A 174 -48.45 -63.56 8.50
C ALA A 174 -48.77 -64.44 9.72
N SER A 175 -49.28 -65.65 9.48
CA SER A 175 -49.64 -66.60 10.54
C SER A 175 -48.41 -67.14 11.26
N TRP A 176 -47.33 -67.46 10.53
CA TRP A 176 -46.04 -67.86 11.10
C TRP A 176 -45.35 -66.70 11.83
N ASN A 177 -45.40 -65.47 11.29
CA ASN A 177 -44.87 -64.29 11.98
C ASN A 177 -45.61 -64.02 13.30
N ALA A 178 -46.94 -64.05 13.29
CA ALA A 178 -47.74 -63.90 14.52
C ALA A 178 -47.48 -65.03 15.52
N LEU A 179 -47.30 -66.28 15.04
CA LEU A 179 -46.97 -67.41 15.90
C LEU A 179 -45.59 -67.24 16.55
N ALA A 180 -44.58 -66.80 15.79
CA ALA A 180 -43.26 -66.50 16.30
C ALA A 180 -43.30 -65.36 17.34
N ARG A 181 -44.02 -64.27 17.03
CA ARG A 181 -44.23 -63.13 17.95
C ARG A 181 -44.97 -63.55 19.23
N TRP A 182 -45.96 -64.44 19.15
CA TRP A 182 -46.70 -64.98 20.29
C TRP A 182 -45.87 -65.95 21.14
N ALA A 183 -45.15 -66.88 20.52
CA ALA A 183 -44.33 -67.88 21.22
C ALA A 183 -43.06 -67.27 21.84
N THR A 184 -42.57 -66.16 21.28
CA THR A 184 -41.39 -65.43 21.78
C THR A 184 -41.71 -63.96 22.07
N PRO A 185 -42.50 -63.67 23.13
CA PRO A 185 -42.95 -62.31 23.42
C PRO A 185 -41.80 -61.33 23.73
N TRP A 186 -40.65 -61.83 24.16
CA TRP A 186 -39.46 -61.03 24.50
C TRP A 186 -38.53 -60.73 23.32
N ARG A 187 -38.67 -61.43 22.19
CA ARG A 187 -37.85 -61.17 21.00
C ARG A 187 -38.47 -60.04 20.18
N ASP A 188 -37.60 -59.19 19.66
CA ASP A 188 -37.98 -58.12 18.74
C ASP A 188 -38.10 -58.66 17.32
N VAL A 189 -39.22 -59.34 17.05
CA VAL A 189 -39.54 -59.90 15.74
C VAL A 189 -40.39 -58.86 14.99
N GLU A 190 -39.85 -58.31 13.90
CA GLU A 190 -40.57 -57.33 13.08
C GLU A 190 -41.96 -57.84 12.65
N ARG A 191 -42.95 -56.94 12.65
CA ARG A 191 -44.32 -57.27 12.28
C ARG A 191 -44.40 -57.53 10.78
N TYR A 192 -45.01 -58.65 10.40
CA TYR A 192 -45.32 -58.87 8.98
C TYR A 192 -46.40 -57.91 8.49
N THR A 193 -46.03 -57.06 7.53
CA THR A 193 -46.94 -56.22 6.74
C THR A 193 -47.08 -56.74 5.31
N PHE A 194 -48.27 -56.60 4.74
CA PHE A 194 -48.59 -57.00 3.36
C PHE A 194 -48.05 -56.02 2.33
N ALA A 195 -48.03 -54.72 2.66
CA ALA A 195 -47.27 -53.73 1.93
C ALA A 195 -45.83 -53.71 2.47
N ARG A 196 -44.83 -53.87 1.59
CA ARG A 196 -43.41 -53.78 1.98
C ARG A 196 -42.76 -52.62 1.26
N ILE A 197 -41.98 -51.85 2.00
CA ILE A 197 -41.20 -50.74 1.46
C ILE A 197 -39.73 -51.07 1.64
N ASP A 198 -38.89 -50.48 0.78
CA ASP A 198 -37.45 -50.56 0.94
C ASP A 198 -37.01 -49.90 2.26
N ALA A 199 -35.82 -50.25 2.73
CA ALA A 199 -35.28 -49.70 3.98
C ALA A 199 -35.17 -48.18 3.88
N LEU A 200 -35.90 -47.48 4.76
CA LEU A 200 -35.78 -46.03 4.95
C LEU A 200 -34.76 -45.78 6.07
N PRO A 201 -33.92 -44.74 5.95
CA PRO A 201 -32.99 -44.38 7.01
C PRO A 201 -33.76 -43.88 8.24
N ASP A 202 -33.25 -44.20 9.44
CA ASP A 202 -33.83 -43.70 10.69
C ASP A 202 -33.67 -42.18 10.85
N ARG A 203 -32.61 -41.63 10.24
CA ARG A 203 -32.28 -40.20 10.19
C ARG A 203 -32.19 -39.72 8.74
N LEU A 204 -33.06 -38.77 8.38
CA LEU A 204 -33.08 -38.11 7.07
C LEU A 204 -32.59 -36.67 7.22
N VAL A 205 -31.40 -36.36 6.73
CA VAL A 205 -30.89 -34.99 6.69
C VAL A 205 -31.42 -34.29 5.44
N VAL A 206 -31.98 -33.10 5.60
CA VAL A 206 -32.58 -32.32 4.51
C VAL A 206 -32.04 -30.89 4.49
N PRO A 207 -32.06 -30.18 3.34
CA PRO A 207 -31.62 -28.81 3.28
C PRO A 207 -32.51 -27.89 4.13
N TYR A 208 -31.90 -27.01 4.92
CA TYR A 208 -32.57 -26.08 5.81
C TYR A 208 -33.47 -25.10 5.04
N ALA A 209 -34.72 -24.98 5.46
CA ALA A 209 -35.72 -24.07 4.91
C ALA A 209 -35.97 -24.21 3.39
N GLU A 210 -35.73 -25.39 2.82
CA GLU A 210 -36.05 -25.72 1.43
C GLU A 210 -37.06 -26.87 1.34
N PRO A 211 -37.95 -26.90 0.33
CA PRO A 211 -38.80 -28.06 0.09
C PRO A 211 -37.94 -29.26 -0.32
N PHE A 212 -38.36 -30.46 0.07
CA PHE A 212 -37.66 -31.69 -0.27
C PHE A 212 -38.63 -32.82 -0.60
N ASP A 213 -38.18 -33.76 -1.44
CA ASP A 213 -38.96 -34.91 -1.85
C ASP A 213 -38.40 -36.19 -1.21
N LEU A 214 -39.28 -36.97 -0.58
CA LEU A 214 -38.98 -38.33 -0.13
C LEU A 214 -39.62 -39.32 -1.08
N LYS A 215 -38.79 -40.10 -1.78
CA LYS A 215 -39.24 -41.18 -2.66
C LYS A 215 -39.27 -42.48 -1.85
N VAL A 216 -40.47 -42.95 -1.53
CA VAL A 216 -40.64 -44.25 -0.86
C VAL A 216 -40.86 -45.32 -1.92
N HIS A 217 -39.93 -46.25 -2.04
CA HIS A 217 -40.01 -47.35 -3.00
C HIS A 217 -40.72 -48.56 -2.39
N LEU A 218 -41.60 -49.18 -3.19
CA LEU A 218 -42.27 -50.43 -2.83
C LEU A 218 -41.35 -51.61 -3.16
N SER A 219 -41.14 -52.50 -2.18
CA SER A 219 -40.28 -53.66 -2.35
C SER A 219 -40.88 -54.67 -3.33
N LYS A 220 -40.04 -55.44 -4.04
CA LYS A 220 -40.47 -56.45 -5.02
C LYS A 220 -41.31 -57.58 -4.42
N ASP A 221 -41.15 -57.86 -3.13
CA ASP A 221 -41.84 -58.94 -2.41
C ASP A 221 -43.19 -58.51 -1.80
N THR A 222 -43.75 -57.40 -2.28
CA THR A 222 -44.99 -56.83 -1.76
C THR A 222 -46.22 -57.60 -2.25
N ARG A 223 -47.10 -57.98 -1.31
CA ARG A 223 -48.37 -58.68 -1.62
C ARG A 223 -49.56 -57.74 -1.82
N TRP A 224 -49.51 -56.56 -1.21
CA TRP A 224 -50.53 -55.53 -1.35
C TRP A 224 -49.88 -54.19 -1.70
N SER A 225 -50.33 -53.59 -2.80
CA SER A 225 -49.89 -52.26 -3.25
C SER A 225 -50.98 -51.23 -2.97
N PRO A 226 -50.90 -50.45 -1.87
CA PRO A 226 -51.88 -49.42 -1.56
C PRO A 226 -51.96 -48.36 -2.66
N ALA A 227 -53.15 -47.79 -2.88
CA ALA A 227 -53.32 -46.74 -3.89
C ALA A 227 -52.63 -45.43 -3.48
N ALA A 228 -52.53 -45.15 -2.18
CA ALA A 228 -51.95 -43.92 -1.65
C ALA A 228 -51.11 -44.16 -0.38
N ALA A 229 -50.06 -43.35 -0.23
CA ALA A 229 -49.26 -43.22 0.98
C ALA A 229 -49.57 -41.89 1.65
N GLN A 230 -49.64 -41.88 2.97
CA GLN A 230 -49.84 -40.68 3.77
C GLN A 230 -48.63 -40.45 4.67
N ALA A 231 -48.07 -39.25 4.65
CA ALA A 231 -46.97 -38.87 5.51
C ALA A 231 -47.24 -37.53 6.19
N ARG A 232 -46.76 -37.40 7.43
CA ARG A 232 -46.95 -36.19 8.24
C ARG A 232 -45.65 -35.88 8.99
N ILE A 233 -45.28 -34.61 9.04
CA ILE A 233 -44.15 -34.12 9.85
C ILE A 233 -44.71 -33.35 11.04
N GLY A 234 -44.52 -33.85 12.26
CA GLY A 234 -44.99 -33.20 13.49
C GLY A 234 -46.47 -32.81 13.43
N ALA A 235 -46.77 -31.52 13.63
CA ALA A 235 -48.13 -30.98 13.62
C ALA A 235 -48.65 -30.60 12.22
N GLN A 236 -47.84 -30.69 11.16
CA GLN A 236 -48.18 -30.20 9.82
C GLN A 236 -49.33 -30.99 9.17
N PRO A 237 -49.97 -30.45 8.11
CA PRO A 237 -50.96 -31.17 7.33
C PRO A 237 -50.40 -32.48 6.76
N VAL A 238 -51.27 -33.49 6.64
CA VAL A 238 -50.90 -34.78 6.06
C VAL A 238 -50.73 -34.63 4.54
N ILE A 239 -49.59 -35.08 4.02
CA ILE A 239 -49.30 -35.15 2.60
C ILE A 239 -49.69 -36.53 2.10
N VAL A 240 -50.47 -36.57 1.02
CA VAL A 240 -50.93 -37.80 0.39
C VAL A 240 -50.31 -37.91 -0.99
N SER A 241 -49.63 -39.02 -1.25
CA SER A 241 -49.06 -39.34 -2.56
C SER A 241 -49.71 -40.59 -3.12
N ILE A 242 -49.99 -40.59 -4.42
CA ILE A 242 -50.51 -41.76 -5.16
C ILE A 242 -49.33 -42.58 -5.68
N LEU A 243 -49.52 -43.89 -5.83
CA LEU A 243 -48.51 -44.79 -6.39
C LEU A 243 -48.20 -44.44 -7.86
N ALA A 244 -46.93 -44.11 -8.16
CA ALA A 244 -46.43 -43.85 -9.51
C ALA A 244 -45.18 -44.69 -9.77
N GLN A 245 -45.25 -45.62 -10.74
CA GLN A 245 -44.11 -46.49 -11.14
C GLN A 245 -43.39 -47.13 -9.94
N SER A 246 -44.13 -47.80 -9.06
CA SER A 246 -43.62 -48.47 -7.84
C SER A 246 -43.00 -47.54 -6.78
N THR A 247 -43.24 -46.24 -6.86
CA THR A 247 -42.71 -45.21 -5.96
C THR A 247 -43.82 -44.27 -5.48
N TYR A 248 -43.73 -43.81 -4.24
CA TYR A 248 -44.58 -42.74 -3.71
C TYR A 248 -43.76 -41.46 -3.55
N PRO A 249 -43.89 -40.48 -4.47
CA PRO A 249 -43.22 -39.18 -4.35
C PRO A 249 -43.92 -38.28 -3.31
N LEU A 250 -43.36 -38.19 -2.11
CA LEU A 250 -43.87 -37.31 -1.05
C LEU A 250 -43.09 -36.00 -1.06
N ALA A 251 -43.73 -34.92 -1.49
CA ALA A 251 -43.16 -33.57 -1.49
C ALA A 251 -43.50 -32.84 -0.19
N PHE A 252 -42.49 -32.45 0.59
CA PHE A 252 -42.65 -31.77 1.87
C PHE A 252 -42.33 -30.27 1.76
N PRO A 253 -43.05 -29.41 2.49
CA PRO A 253 -42.71 -27.99 2.57
C PRO A 253 -41.39 -27.78 3.34
N PRO A 254 -40.78 -26.58 3.20
CA PRO A 254 -39.59 -26.17 3.93
C PRO A 254 -39.62 -26.47 5.44
N GLN A 255 -38.55 -27.08 5.96
CA GLN A 255 -38.39 -27.39 7.39
C GLN A 255 -37.25 -26.59 8.00
N LYS A 256 -37.43 -26.12 9.23
CA LYS A 256 -36.40 -25.38 9.99
C LYS A 256 -35.91 -26.12 11.23
N ASP A 257 -36.80 -26.88 11.87
CA ASP A 257 -36.51 -27.58 13.11
C ASP A 257 -36.51 -29.09 12.91
N ASP A 258 -35.77 -29.81 13.77
CA ASP A 258 -35.75 -31.26 13.78
C ASP A 258 -37.14 -31.80 14.13
N ALA A 259 -37.67 -32.71 13.31
CA ALA A 259 -39.04 -33.19 13.45
C ALA A 259 -39.18 -34.67 13.07
N ALA A 260 -40.15 -35.35 13.69
CA ALA A 260 -40.48 -36.73 13.34
C ALA A 260 -41.47 -36.78 12.17
N LEU A 261 -41.08 -37.48 11.11
CA LEU A 261 -41.92 -37.82 9.96
C LEU A 261 -42.58 -39.17 10.21
N SER A 262 -43.89 -39.18 10.41
CA SER A 262 -44.69 -40.40 10.48
C SER A 262 -45.20 -40.76 9.08
N LEU A 263 -44.78 -41.91 8.56
CA LEU A 263 -45.20 -42.49 7.30
C LEU A 263 -46.21 -43.61 7.54
N SER A 264 -47.33 -43.57 6.81
CA SER A 264 -48.36 -44.60 6.80
C SER A 264 -48.70 -45.01 5.37
N LEU A 265 -48.55 -46.30 5.08
CA LEU A 265 -48.74 -46.87 3.75
C LEU A 265 -49.41 -48.23 3.92
N GLY A 266 -50.72 -48.29 3.67
CA GLY A 266 -51.51 -49.50 3.96
C GLY A 266 -51.41 -49.89 5.45
N ASP A 267 -50.80 -51.04 5.71
CA ASP A 267 -50.51 -51.59 7.04
C ASP A 267 -49.09 -51.26 7.55
N VAL A 268 -48.26 -50.57 6.76
CA VAL A 268 -46.95 -50.06 7.20
C VAL A 268 -47.13 -48.79 8.02
N ARG A 269 -46.43 -48.71 9.14
CA ARG A 269 -46.25 -47.50 9.95
C ARG A 269 -44.76 -47.39 10.26
N LYS A 270 -44.13 -46.28 9.86
CA LYS A 270 -42.72 -45.97 10.18
C LYS A 270 -42.59 -44.52 10.62
N THR A 271 -41.60 -44.27 11.46
CA THR A 271 -41.24 -42.91 11.88
C THR A 271 -39.78 -42.66 11.53
N VAL A 272 -39.49 -41.55 10.86
CA VAL A 272 -38.14 -41.13 10.46
C VAL A 272 -37.83 -39.77 11.08
N SER A 273 -36.63 -39.57 11.61
CA SER A 273 -36.20 -38.27 12.12
C SER A 273 -35.71 -37.39 10.96
N VAL A 274 -36.44 -36.32 10.65
CA VAL A 274 -36.04 -35.32 9.66
C VAL A 274 -35.21 -34.23 10.36
N GLN A 275 -34.01 -33.98 9.86
CA GLN A 275 -33.10 -32.98 10.44
C GLN A 275 -32.70 -31.95 9.38
N PRO A 276 -33.26 -30.73 9.43
CA PRO A 276 -32.87 -29.65 8.53
C PRO A 276 -31.46 -29.14 8.87
N ARG A 277 -30.55 -29.16 7.89
CA ARG A 277 -29.18 -28.63 8.03
C ARG A 277 -28.85 -27.72 6.86
N THR A 278 -28.06 -26.68 7.09
CA THR A 278 -27.64 -25.76 6.04
C THR A 278 -26.76 -26.48 5.03
N ARG A 279 -26.84 -26.08 3.76
CA ARG A 279 -25.97 -26.63 2.71
C ARG A 279 -24.51 -26.26 3.01
N PRO A 280 -23.54 -27.11 2.63
CA PRO A 280 -22.14 -26.75 2.74
C PRO A 280 -21.81 -25.61 1.78
N GLU A 281 -21.38 -24.47 2.32
CA GLU A 281 -20.88 -23.33 1.55
C GLU A 281 -19.36 -23.24 1.63
N LEU A 282 -18.71 -22.68 0.60
CA LEU A 282 -17.28 -22.39 0.60
C LEU A 282 -17.01 -21.08 1.33
N THR A 283 -16.26 -21.14 2.42
CA THR A 283 -15.90 -19.98 3.23
C THR A 283 -14.63 -19.29 2.75
N ALA A 284 -13.73 -20.04 2.11
CA ALA A 284 -12.49 -19.51 1.53
C ALA A 284 -12.16 -20.23 0.22
N LEU A 285 -11.70 -19.44 -0.76
CA LEU A 285 -11.28 -19.93 -2.06
C LEU A 285 -9.98 -19.22 -2.45
N SER A 286 -8.92 -19.97 -2.63
CA SER A 286 -7.63 -19.45 -3.05
C SER A 286 -7.00 -20.32 -4.13
N ILE A 287 -6.14 -19.71 -4.94
CA ILE A 287 -5.37 -20.41 -5.94
C ILE A 287 -3.90 -20.25 -5.61
N ARG A 288 -3.25 -21.39 -5.44
CA ARG A 288 -1.82 -21.48 -5.28
C ARG A 288 -1.18 -21.63 -6.66
N THR A 289 -0.26 -20.75 -6.98
CA THR A 289 0.38 -20.72 -8.30
C THR A 289 1.86 -21.05 -8.21
N ARG A 290 2.33 -21.91 -9.11
CA ARG A 290 3.75 -22.10 -9.45
C ARG A 290 4.03 -21.31 -10.71
N LEU A 291 4.74 -20.21 -10.54
CA LEU A 291 5.12 -19.34 -11.65
C LEU A 291 6.20 -20.01 -12.52
N PRO A 292 6.33 -19.62 -13.80
CA PRO A 292 7.37 -20.15 -14.69
C PRO A 292 8.79 -19.95 -14.15
N GLU A 293 9.70 -20.87 -14.50
CA GLU A 293 11.09 -20.88 -13.99
C GLU A 293 11.87 -19.59 -14.31
N TYR A 294 11.55 -18.90 -15.41
CA TYR A 294 12.24 -17.66 -15.80
C TYR A 294 12.12 -16.55 -14.76
N LEU A 295 11.02 -16.50 -13.99
CA LEU A 295 10.79 -15.51 -12.95
C LEU A 295 11.65 -15.74 -11.69
N LYS A 296 12.24 -16.93 -11.52
CA LYS A 296 13.11 -17.30 -10.38
C LYS A 296 12.46 -17.15 -8.99
N TYR A 297 11.13 -17.17 -8.91
CA TYR A 297 10.39 -17.19 -7.65
C TYR A 297 10.74 -18.45 -6.86
N LYS A 298 11.04 -18.30 -5.56
CA LYS A 298 11.22 -19.43 -4.65
C LYS A 298 9.94 -19.79 -3.92
N THR A 299 9.01 -18.84 -3.84
CA THR A 299 7.72 -18.98 -3.18
C THR A 299 6.64 -19.42 -4.17
N GLU A 300 5.58 -20.04 -3.66
CA GLU A 300 4.38 -20.38 -4.43
C GLU A 300 3.27 -19.39 -4.02
N PRO A 301 3.13 -18.24 -4.70
CA PRO A 301 2.17 -17.22 -4.30
C PRO A 301 0.74 -17.76 -4.35
N THR A 302 -0.05 -17.34 -3.36
CA THR A 302 -1.45 -17.72 -3.22
C THR A 302 -2.33 -16.48 -3.42
N VAL A 303 -3.28 -16.56 -4.35
CA VAL A 303 -4.21 -15.47 -4.67
C VAL A 303 -5.61 -15.87 -4.20
N GLU A 304 -6.23 -15.04 -3.36
CA GLU A 304 -7.63 -15.21 -2.97
C GLU A 304 -8.55 -14.93 -4.16
N VAL A 305 -9.51 -15.82 -4.39
CA VAL A 305 -10.49 -15.66 -5.45
C VAL A 305 -11.68 -14.86 -4.91
N ARG A 306 -11.97 -13.72 -5.53
CA ARG A 306 -13.15 -12.89 -5.21
C ARG A 306 -14.09 -12.86 -6.41
N GLY A 307 -15.37 -13.15 -6.19
CA GLY A 307 -16.39 -13.08 -7.24
C GLY A 307 -16.31 -14.20 -8.30
N GLY A 308 -15.64 -15.32 -8.01
CA GLY A 308 -15.58 -16.47 -8.91
C GLY A 308 -14.64 -16.31 -10.12
N SER A 309 -13.82 -15.26 -10.18
CA SER A 309 -12.83 -15.08 -11.23
C SER A 309 -11.46 -14.73 -10.67
N VAL A 310 -10.40 -15.14 -11.37
CA VAL A 310 -9.01 -14.93 -10.97
C VAL A 310 -8.11 -14.86 -12.19
N SER A 311 -7.13 -13.97 -12.17
CA SER A 311 -6.15 -13.83 -13.24
C SER A 311 -4.85 -14.52 -12.83
N VAL A 312 -4.36 -15.40 -13.69
CA VAL A 312 -3.12 -16.17 -13.51
C VAL A 312 -2.24 -15.99 -14.73
N LEU A 313 -0.92 -15.93 -14.52
CA LEU A 313 0.05 -15.79 -15.60
C LEU A 313 0.00 -16.98 -16.56
N LYS A 314 -0.04 -16.68 -17.86
CA LYS A 314 0.03 -17.68 -18.93
C LYS A 314 1.34 -18.47 -18.84
N GLY A 315 1.23 -19.79 -18.77
CA GLY A 315 2.34 -20.72 -18.57
C GLY A 315 2.65 -21.06 -17.11
N ALA A 316 2.01 -20.41 -16.14
CA ALA A 316 2.06 -20.83 -14.75
C ALA A 316 1.21 -22.09 -14.52
N GLN A 317 1.49 -22.82 -13.43
CA GLN A 317 0.65 -23.91 -12.95
C GLN A 317 -0.19 -23.45 -11.77
N ALA A 318 -1.49 -23.72 -11.80
CA ALA A 318 -2.43 -23.33 -10.75
C ALA A 318 -2.99 -24.57 -10.03
N SER A 319 -3.09 -24.50 -8.71
CA SER A 319 -3.76 -25.47 -7.84
C SER A 319 -4.84 -24.74 -7.04
N LEU A 320 -6.05 -25.27 -7.03
CA LEU A 320 -7.18 -24.72 -6.31
C LEU A 320 -7.17 -25.23 -4.87
N GLU A 321 -7.25 -24.31 -3.91
CA GLU A 321 -7.46 -24.60 -2.50
C GLU A 321 -8.80 -23.99 -2.06
N ALA A 322 -9.78 -24.85 -1.76
CA ALA A 322 -11.10 -24.42 -1.32
C ALA A 322 -11.38 -24.96 0.09
N THR A 323 -11.97 -24.14 0.96
CA THR A 323 -12.36 -24.54 2.31
C THR A 323 -13.87 -24.37 2.46
N ALA A 324 -14.55 -25.45 2.84
CA ALA A 324 -15.97 -25.47 3.12
C ALA A 324 -16.27 -25.16 4.60
N SER A 325 -17.49 -24.74 4.87
CA SER A 325 -18.05 -24.54 6.22
C SER A 325 -18.19 -25.83 7.03
N ARG A 326 -18.11 -27.00 6.39
CA ARG A 326 -18.29 -28.33 6.99
C ARG A 326 -17.33 -29.36 6.38
N ASP A 327 -17.11 -30.45 7.10
CA ASP A 327 -16.35 -31.59 6.60
C ASP A 327 -17.01 -32.21 5.36
N LEU A 328 -16.18 -32.39 4.33
CA LEU A 328 -16.59 -32.90 3.04
C LEU A 328 -16.38 -34.41 2.98
N ALA A 329 -17.29 -35.11 2.30
CA ALA A 329 -17.17 -36.52 1.96
C ALA A 329 -16.53 -36.70 0.58
N SER A 330 -16.87 -35.82 -0.37
CA SER A 330 -16.29 -35.81 -1.71
C SER A 330 -16.35 -34.41 -2.32
N ALA A 331 -15.44 -34.14 -3.25
CA ALA A 331 -15.43 -32.95 -4.07
C ALA A 331 -15.09 -33.34 -5.50
N GLN A 332 -15.63 -32.61 -6.46
CA GLN A 332 -15.42 -32.81 -7.88
C GLN A 332 -15.15 -31.48 -8.58
N VAL A 333 -14.20 -31.48 -9.51
CA VAL A 333 -13.91 -30.34 -10.39
C VAL A 333 -14.08 -30.83 -11.82
N ASP A 334 -14.98 -30.21 -12.58
CA ASP A 334 -15.39 -30.63 -13.94
C ASP A 334 -15.81 -32.12 -14.03
N GLY A 335 -16.29 -32.69 -12.93
CA GLY A 335 -16.71 -34.10 -12.82
C GLY A 335 -15.62 -35.08 -12.41
N GLU A 336 -14.36 -34.65 -12.29
CA GLU A 336 -13.27 -35.48 -11.76
C GLU A 336 -13.22 -35.41 -10.23
N ALA A 337 -13.00 -36.55 -9.56
CA ALA A 337 -12.99 -36.63 -8.10
C ALA A 337 -11.66 -36.11 -7.52
N GLU A 338 -11.75 -35.17 -6.59
CA GLU A 338 -10.60 -34.49 -6.00
C GLU A 338 -10.29 -34.94 -4.58
N LYS A 339 -9.06 -34.69 -4.14
CA LYS A 339 -8.62 -35.05 -2.79
C LYS A 339 -9.24 -34.11 -1.75
N VAL A 340 -9.94 -34.69 -0.80
CA VAL A 340 -10.58 -33.99 0.32
C VAL A 340 -9.87 -34.34 1.63
N SER A 341 -9.59 -33.32 2.45
CA SER A 341 -9.03 -33.46 3.79
C SER A 341 -9.82 -32.61 4.79
N GLY A 342 -10.76 -33.24 5.51
CA GLY A 342 -11.71 -32.52 6.37
C GLY A 342 -12.61 -31.60 5.54
N ALA A 343 -12.57 -30.31 5.84
CA ALA A 343 -13.31 -29.29 5.08
C ALA A 343 -12.53 -28.71 3.87
N LYS A 344 -11.27 -29.12 3.65
CA LYS A 344 -10.41 -28.57 2.59
C LYS A 344 -10.39 -29.47 1.35
N VAL A 345 -10.54 -28.86 0.18
CA VAL A 345 -10.35 -29.46 -1.14
C VAL A 345 -9.07 -28.90 -1.74
N THR A 346 -8.23 -29.76 -2.30
CA THR A 346 -7.00 -29.34 -2.98
C THR A 346 -6.86 -30.10 -4.29
N THR A 347 -6.76 -29.37 -5.39
CA THR A 347 -6.55 -29.95 -6.73
C THR A 347 -5.04 -30.06 -7.03
N PRO A 348 -4.61 -30.95 -7.93
CA PRO A 348 -3.25 -30.93 -8.43
C PRO A 348 -2.96 -29.65 -9.24
N PHE A 349 -1.68 -29.40 -9.49
CA PHE A 349 -1.24 -28.26 -10.30
C PHE A 349 -1.51 -28.54 -11.78
N HIS A 350 -2.29 -27.66 -12.42
CA HIS A 350 -2.57 -27.70 -13.85
C HIS A 350 -2.01 -26.47 -14.57
N PRO A 351 -1.45 -26.63 -15.78
CA PRO A 351 -0.93 -25.51 -16.55
C PRO A 351 -2.06 -24.61 -17.05
N VAL A 352 -1.89 -23.30 -16.90
CA VAL A 352 -2.83 -22.27 -17.40
C VAL A 352 -2.30 -21.71 -18.72
N THR A 353 -2.85 -22.15 -19.84
CA THR A 353 -2.42 -21.70 -21.18
C THR A 353 -3.43 -20.78 -21.86
N ALA A 354 -4.70 -20.87 -21.50
CA ALA A 354 -5.81 -20.08 -22.00
C ALA A 354 -6.89 -19.93 -20.91
N ASP A 355 -7.80 -18.98 -21.13
CA ASP A 355 -8.95 -18.76 -20.25
C ASP A 355 -9.75 -20.06 -20.11
N THR A 356 -10.01 -20.46 -18.86
CA THR A 356 -10.67 -21.73 -18.55
C THR A 356 -11.74 -21.52 -17.49
N GLU A 357 -12.91 -22.13 -17.68
CA GLU A 357 -13.97 -22.19 -16.67
C GLU A 357 -13.98 -23.56 -16.00
N LYS A 358 -13.97 -23.57 -14.67
CA LYS A 358 -13.96 -24.78 -13.82
C LYS A 358 -15.23 -24.85 -12.99
N HIS A 359 -15.91 -25.99 -13.02
CA HIS A 359 -17.12 -26.25 -12.25
C HIS A 359 -16.80 -27.07 -11.01
N VAL A 360 -16.91 -26.47 -9.83
CA VAL A 360 -16.61 -27.12 -8.57
C VAL A 360 -17.91 -27.54 -7.89
N MET A 361 -18.03 -28.83 -7.60
CA MET A 361 -19.14 -29.45 -6.86
C MET A 361 -18.60 -30.19 -5.64
N TRP A 362 -19.30 -30.15 -4.52
CA TRP A 362 -18.88 -30.88 -3.32
C TRP A 362 -20.08 -31.48 -2.59
N GLN A 363 -19.82 -32.46 -1.74
CA GLN A 363 -20.82 -33.10 -0.90
C GLN A 363 -20.29 -33.25 0.52
N ASP A 364 -21.07 -32.84 1.51
CA ASP A 364 -20.72 -33.01 2.91
C ASP A 364 -20.92 -34.45 3.40
N ARG A 365 -20.50 -34.74 4.63
CA ARG A 365 -20.72 -36.05 5.28
C ARG A 365 -22.19 -36.39 5.55
N ASP A 366 -23.08 -35.40 5.55
CA ASP A 366 -24.52 -35.61 5.69
C ASP A 366 -25.21 -35.83 4.32
N GLY A 367 -24.45 -35.79 3.21
CA GLY A 367 -24.95 -36.03 1.87
C GLY A 367 -25.51 -34.80 1.16
N LEU A 368 -25.42 -33.59 1.75
CA LEU A 368 -25.90 -32.35 1.15
C LEU A 368 -24.89 -31.80 0.13
N LYS A 369 -25.43 -31.35 -1.01
CA LYS A 369 -24.68 -30.69 -2.10
C LYS A 369 -24.98 -29.18 -2.10
N PRO A 370 -24.10 -28.33 -2.65
CA PRO A 370 -24.46 -26.94 -2.90
C PRO A 370 -25.64 -26.85 -3.89
N ARG A 371 -26.36 -25.72 -3.86
CA ARG A 371 -27.54 -25.50 -4.71
C ARG A 371 -27.17 -25.45 -6.19
N GLU A 372 -26.05 -24.78 -6.49
CA GLU A 372 -25.48 -24.66 -7.83
C GLU A 372 -23.97 -24.94 -7.74
N PRO A 373 -23.35 -25.46 -8.81
CA PRO A 373 -21.89 -25.57 -8.90
C PRO A 373 -21.24 -24.19 -8.81
N LEU A 374 -20.10 -24.11 -8.13
CA LEU A 374 -19.28 -22.91 -8.20
C LEU A 374 -18.60 -22.89 -9.58
N VAL A 375 -18.86 -21.84 -10.37
CA VAL A 375 -18.16 -21.58 -11.62
C VAL A 375 -16.96 -20.68 -11.33
N LEU A 376 -15.76 -21.23 -11.47
CA LEU A 376 -14.50 -20.53 -11.32
C LEU A 376 -13.90 -20.20 -12.69
N LYS A 377 -13.77 -18.91 -13.01
CA LYS A 377 -13.13 -18.43 -14.24
C LYS A 377 -11.66 -18.11 -13.99
N ILE A 378 -10.76 -18.86 -14.62
CA ILE A 378 -9.32 -18.62 -14.57
C ILE A 378 -8.92 -17.92 -15.87
N ASN A 379 -8.56 -16.64 -15.78
CA ASN A 379 -8.13 -15.84 -16.91
C ASN A 379 -6.61 -15.94 -17.07
N ALA A 380 -6.14 -16.31 -18.25
CA ALA A 380 -4.73 -16.44 -18.59
C ALA A 380 -4.18 -15.09 -19.09
N ILE A 381 -3.57 -14.32 -18.19
CA ILE A 381 -2.96 -13.02 -18.54
C ILE A 381 -1.51 -13.21 -19.01
N ALA A 382 -1.08 -12.41 -19.98
CA ALA A 382 0.32 -12.35 -20.37
C ALA A 382 1.10 -11.45 -19.39
N ASP A 383 2.38 -11.75 -19.22
CA ASP A 383 3.36 -10.90 -18.52
C ASP A 383 3.39 -9.50 -19.17
N GLU A 384 3.20 -8.41 -18.42
CA GLU A 384 3.28 -7.04 -18.93
C GLU A 384 4.72 -6.51 -18.92
N ALA A 385 5.09 -5.63 -19.86
CA ALA A 385 6.40 -5.00 -19.82
C ALA A 385 6.51 -3.98 -18.67
N PRO A 386 7.71 -3.79 -18.09
CA PRO A 386 7.90 -2.90 -16.95
C PRO A 386 7.60 -1.45 -17.35
N ARG A 387 6.95 -0.73 -16.43
CA ARG A 387 6.67 0.70 -16.56
C ARG A 387 7.78 1.49 -15.89
N LEU A 388 8.34 2.46 -16.61
CA LEU A 388 9.49 3.24 -16.16
C LEU A 388 9.18 4.74 -16.27
N ALA A 389 9.34 5.44 -15.16
CA ALA A 389 9.39 6.89 -15.11
C ALA A 389 10.80 7.32 -14.70
N ALA A 390 11.34 8.32 -15.40
CA ALA A 390 12.62 8.91 -15.07
C ALA A 390 12.44 10.41 -14.87
N ARG A 391 13.12 10.97 -13.87
CA ARG A 391 13.16 12.42 -13.60
C ARG A 391 14.60 12.85 -13.42
N ARG A 392 14.94 14.03 -13.93
CA ARG A 392 16.28 14.61 -13.77
C ARG A 392 16.25 15.61 -12.62
N GLU A 393 17.31 15.62 -11.82
CA GLU A 393 17.45 16.51 -10.66
C GLU A 393 17.55 17.99 -11.08
N THR A 394 18.32 18.27 -12.13
CA THR A 394 18.47 19.61 -12.70
C THR A 394 17.60 19.78 -13.95
N GLN A 395 17.02 20.96 -14.18
CA GLN A 395 16.26 21.25 -15.42
C GLN A 395 17.14 21.81 -16.55
N GLU A 396 18.41 22.04 -16.28
CA GLU A 396 19.38 22.60 -17.22
C GLU A 396 19.67 21.63 -18.38
N GLN A 397 19.65 22.11 -19.62
CA GLN A 397 19.94 21.30 -20.81
C GLN A 397 21.43 21.31 -21.18
N VAL A 398 22.17 22.30 -20.73
CA VAL A 398 23.61 22.47 -21.00
C VAL A 398 24.38 22.05 -19.75
N VAL A 399 25.32 21.12 -19.91
CA VAL A 399 26.11 20.54 -18.82
C VAL A 399 27.58 20.46 -19.20
N LEU A 400 28.46 20.52 -18.19
CA LEU A 400 29.89 20.32 -18.39
C LEU A 400 30.22 18.83 -18.63
N ASP A 401 31.28 18.56 -19.38
CA ASP A 401 31.82 17.21 -19.59
C ASP A 401 32.24 16.47 -18.30
N SER A 402 32.66 17.23 -17.29
CA SER A 402 33.06 16.79 -15.95
C SER A 402 31.91 16.79 -14.95
N GLU A 403 30.74 17.29 -15.34
CA GLU A 403 29.59 17.38 -14.45
C GLU A 403 28.84 16.05 -14.36
N VAL A 404 28.63 15.60 -13.12
CA VAL A 404 27.72 14.50 -12.81
C VAL A 404 26.27 15.01 -12.79
N VAL A 405 25.41 14.40 -13.60
CA VAL A 405 23.97 14.66 -13.71
C VAL A 405 23.20 13.49 -13.07
N GLY A 406 22.31 13.80 -12.12
CA GLY A 406 21.48 12.80 -11.43
C GLY A 406 20.11 12.57 -12.10
N PHE A 407 19.70 11.31 -12.17
CA PHE A 407 18.40 10.83 -12.63
C PHE A 407 17.75 9.93 -11.57
N ASP A 408 16.54 10.29 -11.14
CA ASP A 408 15.69 9.45 -10.31
C ASP A 408 14.87 8.53 -11.21
N LEU A 409 15.05 7.21 -11.05
CA LEU A 409 14.38 6.16 -11.80
C LEU A 409 13.34 5.49 -10.91
N ASP A 410 12.09 5.44 -11.37
CA ASP A 410 10.98 4.76 -10.73
C ASP A 410 10.44 3.68 -11.69
N VAL A 411 10.70 2.41 -11.37
CA VAL A 411 10.29 1.24 -12.18
C VAL A 411 9.23 0.43 -11.45
N GLN A 412 8.20 0.00 -12.17
CA GLN A 412 7.12 -0.85 -11.68
C GLN A 412 6.87 -2.01 -12.64
N ASP A 413 6.70 -3.21 -12.08
CA ASP A 413 6.48 -4.45 -12.82
C ASP A 413 5.47 -5.36 -12.08
N ASP A 414 4.84 -6.28 -12.78
CA ASP A 414 3.83 -7.19 -12.23
C ASP A 414 4.46 -8.39 -11.49
N PHE A 415 5.56 -8.94 -11.99
CA PHE A 415 6.24 -10.12 -11.45
C PHE A 415 7.66 -9.86 -10.93
N GLY A 416 8.37 -8.86 -11.43
CA GLY A 416 9.64 -8.45 -10.83
C GLY A 416 10.62 -7.83 -11.82
N ILE A 417 11.43 -6.92 -11.29
CA ILE A 417 12.38 -6.15 -12.08
C ILE A 417 13.73 -6.86 -12.03
N GLN A 418 14.36 -7.10 -13.18
CA GLN A 418 15.68 -7.71 -13.23
C GLN A 418 16.79 -6.67 -13.01
N ARG A 419 16.74 -5.57 -13.74
CA ARG A 419 17.71 -4.46 -13.65
C ARG A 419 17.22 -3.22 -14.40
N THR A 420 17.79 -2.08 -14.03
CA THR A 420 17.50 -0.78 -14.67
C THR A 420 18.78 0.03 -14.82
N GLY A 421 18.80 0.95 -15.77
CA GLY A 421 19.98 1.73 -16.10
C GLY A 421 19.71 2.90 -17.03
N LEU A 422 20.79 3.47 -17.54
CA LEU A 422 20.77 4.55 -18.53
C LEU A 422 21.36 4.08 -19.86
N GLU A 423 20.82 4.60 -20.95
CA GLU A 423 21.36 4.48 -22.30
C GLU A 423 21.50 5.89 -22.87
N TRP A 424 22.58 6.14 -23.59
CA TRP A 424 22.80 7.40 -24.30
C TRP A 424 23.18 7.17 -25.75
N ARG A 425 22.74 8.08 -26.60
CA ARG A 425 23.06 8.14 -28.03
C ARG A 425 23.33 9.58 -28.45
N SER A 426 24.27 9.80 -29.37
CA SER A 426 24.46 11.12 -29.96
C SER A 426 23.30 11.47 -30.91
N VAL A 427 22.98 12.76 -30.99
CA VAL A 427 21.95 13.29 -31.90
C VAL A 427 22.47 13.40 -33.33
N ASN A 428 23.77 13.67 -33.48
CA ASN A 428 24.39 13.99 -34.77
C ASN A 428 25.15 12.81 -35.39
N ASP A 429 25.46 11.77 -34.60
CA ASP A 429 26.23 10.60 -35.04
C ASP A 429 25.69 9.31 -34.42
N ASP A 430 25.41 8.31 -35.24
CA ASP A 430 24.97 6.98 -34.78
C ASP A 430 26.10 6.15 -34.14
N LYS A 431 27.36 6.57 -34.26
CA LYS A 431 28.51 5.83 -33.72
C LYS A 431 28.66 5.99 -32.20
N THR A 432 28.25 7.11 -31.63
CA THR A 432 28.39 7.36 -30.18
C THR A 432 27.15 6.84 -29.46
N LYS A 433 27.24 5.62 -28.94
CA LYS A 433 26.22 5.01 -28.09
C LYS A 433 26.85 4.27 -26.91
N GLY A 434 26.20 4.28 -25.77
CA GLY A 434 26.63 3.54 -24.59
C GLY A 434 25.46 3.28 -23.64
N ASP A 435 25.62 2.29 -22.78
CA ASP A 435 24.68 1.97 -21.73
C ASP A 435 25.39 1.61 -20.44
N LYS A 436 24.69 1.75 -19.32
CA LYS A 436 25.16 1.31 -18.02
C LYS A 436 24.01 0.88 -17.12
N ILE A 437 24.33 0.02 -16.17
CA ILE A 437 23.40 -0.47 -15.15
C ILE A 437 23.49 0.46 -13.94
N ALA A 438 22.35 0.98 -13.50
CA ALA A 438 22.26 1.84 -12.32
C ALA A 438 21.81 1.08 -11.06
N ALA A 439 20.95 0.06 -11.22
CA ALA A 439 20.53 -0.78 -10.12
C ALA A 439 20.15 -2.19 -10.59
N ALA A 440 20.48 -3.18 -9.77
CA ALA A 440 19.95 -4.52 -9.87
C ALA A 440 18.58 -4.60 -9.17
N GLY A 441 17.65 -5.34 -9.78
CA GLY A 441 16.41 -5.71 -9.13
C GLY A 441 16.51 -7.07 -8.45
N GLU A 442 15.38 -7.56 -7.95
CA GLU A 442 15.27 -8.85 -7.27
C GLU A 442 14.02 -9.59 -7.77
N PRO A 443 14.05 -10.94 -7.81
CA PRO A 443 12.83 -11.71 -7.99
C PRO A 443 11.80 -11.31 -6.93
N GLU A 444 10.52 -11.26 -7.30
CA GLU A 444 9.41 -10.86 -6.43
C GLU A 444 9.32 -9.35 -6.10
N LYS A 445 10.37 -8.55 -6.37
CA LYS A 445 10.36 -7.09 -6.14
C LYS A 445 9.72 -6.35 -7.32
N LYS A 446 8.46 -5.95 -7.11
CA LYS A 446 7.60 -5.29 -8.11
C LYS A 446 7.90 -3.81 -8.35
N THR A 447 8.59 -3.17 -7.42
CA THR A 447 8.91 -1.74 -7.50
C THR A 447 10.37 -1.50 -7.19
N LEU A 448 11.04 -0.70 -8.01
CA LEU A 448 12.43 -0.33 -7.83
C LEU A 448 12.57 1.18 -8.05
N SER A 449 12.95 1.89 -6.99
CA SER A 449 13.39 3.27 -7.08
C SER A 449 14.91 3.31 -6.93
N ALA A 450 15.59 3.93 -7.89
CA ALA A 450 17.04 4.02 -7.92
C ALA A 450 17.50 5.38 -8.43
N LYS A 451 18.63 5.86 -7.91
CA LYS A 451 19.35 7.00 -8.49
C LYS A 451 20.37 6.49 -9.50
N ALA A 452 20.38 7.09 -10.68
CA ALA A 452 21.37 6.86 -11.72
C ALA A 452 22.09 8.18 -12.03
N THR A 453 23.40 8.14 -12.18
CA THR A 453 24.20 9.33 -12.53
C THR A 453 24.63 9.29 -13.98
N PHE A 454 25.06 10.40 -14.59
CA PHE A 454 25.74 10.40 -15.88
C PHE A 454 26.84 11.45 -15.88
N CYS A 455 28.02 11.13 -16.39
CA CYS A 455 29.13 12.07 -16.53
C CYS A 455 29.89 11.77 -17.82
N ALA A 456 29.96 12.74 -18.73
CA ALA A 456 30.45 12.49 -20.08
C ALA A 456 31.93 12.04 -20.09
N SER A 457 32.78 12.68 -19.29
CA SER A 457 34.20 12.33 -19.18
C SER A 457 34.43 10.92 -18.60
N ARG A 458 33.67 10.54 -17.58
CA ARG A 458 33.70 9.19 -16.97
C ARG A 458 33.18 8.13 -17.93
N ASP A 459 32.09 8.44 -18.62
CA ASP A 459 31.36 7.51 -19.48
C ASP A 459 31.92 7.51 -20.93
N GLY A 460 33.06 8.17 -21.17
CA GLY A 460 33.81 8.15 -22.44
C GLY A 460 33.17 8.91 -23.60
N VAL A 461 32.31 9.87 -23.30
CA VAL A 461 31.55 10.66 -24.27
C VAL A 461 32.25 12.01 -24.53
N ALA A 462 32.68 12.24 -25.76
CA ALA A 462 33.23 13.53 -26.17
C ALA A 462 32.15 14.64 -26.15
N PRO A 463 32.51 15.92 -25.91
CA PRO A 463 31.58 17.04 -25.86
C PRO A 463 30.71 17.13 -27.13
N GLN A 464 29.40 16.90 -26.98
CA GLN A 464 28.41 16.93 -28.06
C GLN A 464 26.97 16.93 -27.49
N SER A 465 25.97 16.98 -28.36
CA SER A 465 24.57 16.81 -27.98
C SER A 465 24.18 15.33 -27.94
N ILE A 466 23.66 14.87 -26.81
CA ILE A 466 23.26 13.48 -26.57
C ILE A 466 21.82 13.39 -26.09
N GLU A 467 21.15 12.31 -26.48
CA GLU A 467 19.89 11.88 -25.88
C GLU A 467 20.18 10.79 -24.84
N ILE A 468 19.71 11.00 -23.62
CA ILE A 468 19.76 10.01 -22.53
C ILE A 468 18.35 9.48 -22.28
N ARG A 469 18.22 8.17 -22.14
CA ARG A 469 16.98 7.48 -21.75
C ARG A 469 17.30 6.53 -20.61
N ALA A 470 16.38 6.40 -19.68
CA ALA A 470 16.43 5.30 -18.76
C ALA A 470 15.83 4.05 -19.41
N TRP A 471 16.30 2.88 -19.01
CA TRP A 471 15.79 1.60 -19.46
C TRP A 471 15.54 0.63 -18.30
N ALA A 472 14.61 -0.30 -18.48
CA ALA A 472 14.32 -1.38 -17.53
C ALA A 472 14.17 -2.73 -18.25
N GLU A 473 14.65 -3.78 -17.60
CA GLU A 473 14.50 -5.18 -18.02
C GLU A 473 13.77 -5.97 -16.92
N ASP A 474 12.81 -6.78 -17.36
CA ASP A 474 12.15 -7.79 -16.54
C ASP A 474 12.84 -9.15 -16.71
N TYR A 475 12.24 -10.19 -16.14
CA TYR A 475 12.78 -11.55 -16.23
C TYR A 475 12.30 -12.33 -17.47
N LEU A 476 11.46 -11.75 -18.35
CA LEU A 476 10.94 -12.45 -19.50
C LEU A 476 12.01 -12.60 -20.60
N PRO A 477 12.41 -13.83 -20.98
CA PRO A 477 13.49 -14.03 -21.95
C PRO A 477 13.17 -13.46 -23.33
N GLY A 478 14.12 -12.72 -23.92
CA GLY A 478 14.02 -12.19 -25.29
C GLY A 478 13.12 -10.96 -25.45
N ARG A 479 12.59 -10.41 -24.35
CA ARG A 479 11.83 -9.15 -24.36
C ARG A 479 12.77 -7.96 -24.61
N LYS A 480 12.28 -6.97 -25.35
CA LYS A 480 12.98 -5.69 -25.55
C LYS A 480 12.90 -4.84 -24.28
N ARG A 481 13.96 -4.09 -23.99
CA ARG A 481 14.00 -3.10 -22.89
C ARG A 481 12.82 -2.13 -22.99
N ALA A 482 12.23 -1.81 -21.85
CA ALA A 482 11.33 -0.67 -21.71
C ALA A 482 12.14 0.61 -21.55
N TYR A 483 11.66 1.74 -22.07
CA TYR A 483 12.39 3.02 -22.07
C TYR A 483 11.55 4.17 -21.51
N SER A 484 12.21 5.12 -20.86
CA SER A 484 11.61 6.41 -20.47
C SER A 484 11.53 7.38 -21.66
N SER A 485 10.92 8.55 -21.42
CA SER A 485 11.12 9.71 -22.29
C SER A 485 12.61 10.07 -22.41
N ALA A 486 13.01 10.55 -23.58
CA ALA A 486 14.38 10.98 -23.84
C ALA A 486 14.66 12.36 -23.25
N PHE A 487 15.83 12.52 -22.64
CA PHE A 487 16.36 13.79 -22.16
C PHE A 487 17.48 14.25 -23.09
N LEU A 488 17.33 15.43 -23.67
CA LEU A 488 18.38 16.06 -24.47
C LEU A 488 19.36 16.80 -23.55
N LEU A 489 20.65 16.48 -23.69
CA LEU A 489 21.75 17.13 -23.00
C LEU A 489 22.77 17.66 -24.01
N HIS A 490 23.14 18.92 -23.85
CA HIS A 490 24.24 19.55 -24.57
C HIS A 490 25.48 19.54 -23.68
N VAL A 491 26.38 18.58 -23.95
CA VAL A 491 27.63 18.45 -23.21
C VAL A 491 28.67 19.38 -23.82
N LEU A 492 29.17 20.31 -23.02
CA LEU A 492 30.21 21.27 -23.41
C LEU A 492 31.49 21.01 -22.63
N ASN A 493 32.64 21.27 -23.24
CA ASN A 493 33.90 21.34 -22.49
C ASN A 493 33.94 22.62 -21.64
N LYS A 494 34.93 22.72 -20.74
CA LYS A 494 35.09 23.88 -19.84
C LYS A 494 35.13 25.23 -20.58
N THR A 495 35.81 25.31 -21.72
CA THR A 495 35.98 26.56 -22.47
C THR A 495 34.68 26.99 -23.17
N ASP A 496 34.02 26.06 -23.86
CA ASP A 496 32.79 26.31 -24.60
C ASP A 496 31.63 26.62 -23.65
N HIS A 497 31.59 25.94 -22.49
CA HIS A 497 30.64 26.25 -21.43
C HIS A 497 30.85 27.67 -20.87
N ALA A 498 32.11 28.10 -20.69
CA ALA A 498 32.40 29.47 -20.26
C ALA A 498 31.92 30.49 -21.29
N LEU A 499 32.14 30.24 -22.58
CA LEU A 499 31.71 31.11 -23.67
C LEU A 499 30.17 31.20 -23.75
N TRP A 500 29.49 30.05 -23.67
CA TRP A 500 28.04 29.99 -23.61
C TRP A 500 27.50 30.77 -22.39
N LEU A 501 28.08 30.58 -21.20
CA LEU A 501 27.70 31.32 -20.00
C LEU A 501 27.91 32.83 -20.15
N THR A 502 29.03 33.28 -20.74
CA THR A 502 29.24 34.71 -21.01
C THR A 502 28.18 35.27 -21.96
N GLU A 503 27.73 34.51 -22.96
CA GLU A 503 26.64 34.91 -23.84
C GLU A 503 25.30 35.00 -23.08
N GLN A 504 25.01 34.04 -22.20
CA GLN A 504 23.80 34.08 -21.35
C GLN A 504 23.84 35.27 -20.39
N PHE A 505 24.99 35.58 -19.79
CA PHE A 505 25.18 36.76 -18.95
C PHE A 505 24.95 38.05 -19.75
N GLY A 506 25.39 38.12 -21.00
CA GLY A 506 25.11 39.23 -21.91
C GLY A 506 23.60 39.42 -22.17
N LYS A 507 22.90 38.35 -22.54
CA LYS A 507 21.44 38.37 -22.76
C LYS A 507 20.68 38.76 -21.49
N TRP A 508 21.12 38.24 -20.35
CA TRP A 508 20.55 38.58 -19.06
C TRP A 508 20.76 40.07 -18.71
N LEU A 509 21.95 40.63 -18.95
CA LEU A 509 22.25 42.03 -18.70
C LEU A 509 21.42 42.96 -19.59
N GLU A 510 21.19 42.57 -20.85
CA GLU A 510 20.31 43.31 -21.76
C GLU A 510 18.85 43.32 -21.25
N ALA A 511 18.34 42.17 -20.79
CA ALA A 511 17.01 42.09 -20.18
C ALA A 511 16.92 42.91 -18.87
N ALA A 512 18.00 42.97 -18.09
CA ALA A 512 18.08 43.81 -16.90
C ALA A 512 18.06 45.31 -17.25
N ARG A 513 18.79 45.73 -18.30
CA ARG A 513 18.75 47.10 -18.82
C ARG A 513 17.37 47.49 -19.34
N GLU A 514 16.66 46.58 -20.00
CA GLU A 514 15.26 46.82 -20.41
C GLU A 514 14.34 47.07 -19.19
N SER A 515 14.56 46.35 -18.08
CA SER A 515 13.83 46.59 -16.82
C SER A 515 14.11 47.97 -16.23
N TYR A 516 15.35 48.46 -16.38
CA TYR A 516 15.77 49.79 -15.97
C TYR A 516 15.23 50.90 -16.87
N GLU A 517 15.21 50.70 -18.19
CA GLU A 517 14.60 51.65 -19.12
C GLU A 517 13.10 51.81 -18.84
N ARG A 518 12.39 50.70 -18.52
CA ARG A 518 11.00 50.81 -18.05
C ARG A 518 10.90 51.60 -16.76
N GLU A 519 11.80 51.38 -15.81
CA GLU A 519 11.82 52.15 -14.56
C GLU A 519 12.01 53.66 -14.83
N GLN A 520 12.86 54.03 -15.79
CA GLN A 520 13.00 55.43 -16.20
C GLN A 520 11.72 56.00 -16.83
N GLN A 521 11.01 55.22 -17.64
CA GLN A 521 9.73 55.62 -18.23
C GLN A 521 8.64 55.81 -17.17
N LEU A 522 8.55 54.89 -16.19
CA LEU A 522 7.64 55.02 -15.05
C LEU A 522 7.98 56.27 -14.23
N HIS A 523 9.26 56.51 -13.97
CA HIS A 523 9.72 57.71 -13.28
C HIS A 523 9.39 59.01 -14.01
N ALA A 524 9.52 59.05 -15.34
CA ALA A 524 9.11 60.19 -16.15
C ALA A 524 7.60 60.45 -16.04
N THR A 525 6.79 59.39 -16.13
CA THR A 525 5.33 59.47 -15.96
C THR A 525 4.95 59.95 -14.55
N ASN A 526 5.63 59.48 -13.51
CA ASN A 526 5.43 59.92 -12.14
C ASN A 526 5.77 61.42 -11.96
N LYS A 527 6.83 61.92 -12.62
CA LYS A 527 7.15 63.36 -12.65
C LYS A 527 6.07 64.19 -13.31
N GLU A 528 5.52 63.73 -14.43
CA GLU A 528 4.40 64.40 -15.12
C GLU A 528 3.16 64.46 -14.22
N LEU A 529 2.80 63.34 -13.57
CA LEU A 529 1.69 63.29 -12.63
C LEU A 529 1.92 64.23 -11.44
N ARG A 530 3.16 64.41 -10.99
CA ARG A 530 3.51 65.36 -9.93
C ARG A 530 3.45 66.83 -10.34
N ALA A 531 3.65 67.13 -11.62
CA ALA A 531 3.56 68.49 -12.14
C ALA A 531 2.11 69.02 -12.18
N LEU A 532 1.10 68.14 -12.05
CA LEU A 532 -0.31 68.52 -12.00
C LEU A 532 -0.68 69.26 -10.71
N SER A 533 -1.62 70.19 -10.82
CA SER A 533 -2.16 70.91 -9.65
C SER A 533 -2.92 69.96 -8.70
N ALA A 534 -3.05 70.33 -7.43
CA ALA A 534 -3.70 69.47 -6.42
C ALA A 534 -5.15 69.09 -6.81
N ALA A 535 -5.88 70.02 -7.43
CA ALA A 535 -7.25 69.80 -7.90
C ALA A 535 -7.32 68.87 -9.13
N GLU A 536 -6.30 68.89 -9.99
CA GLU A 536 -6.23 68.02 -11.17
C GLU A 536 -5.77 66.61 -10.83
N LEU A 537 -4.85 66.48 -9.87
CA LEU A 537 -4.40 65.19 -9.34
C LEU A 537 -5.55 64.40 -8.69
N ASP A 538 -6.47 65.12 -8.04
CA ASP A 538 -7.65 64.54 -7.38
C ASP A 538 -8.75 64.09 -8.36
N ARG A 539 -8.61 64.36 -9.67
CA ARG A 539 -9.54 63.83 -10.68
C ARG A 539 -9.51 62.29 -10.70
N PRO A 540 -10.68 61.63 -10.88
CA PRO A 540 -10.75 60.17 -10.87
C PRO A 540 -9.90 59.52 -11.96
N GLU A 541 -9.70 60.19 -13.10
CA GLU A 541 -8.82 59.73 -14.18
C GLU A 541 -7.35 59.71 -13.76
N ASN A 542 -6.87 60.75 -13.08
CA ASN A 542 -5.48 60.84 -12.63
C ASN A 542 -5.21 59.92 -11.44
N ARG A 543 -6.18 59.72 -10.53
CA ARG A 543 -6.10 58.69 -9.48
C ARG A 543 -6.03 57.27 -10.06
N ARG A 544 -6.78 56.98 -11.13
CA ARG A 544 -6.66 55.72 -11.87
C ARG A 544 -5.28 55.57 -12.52
N LYS A 545 -4.73 56.63 -13.10
CA LYS A 545 -3.36 56.63 -13.64
C LYS A 545 -2.30 56.36 -12.56
N ILE A 546 -2.42 56.96 -11.36
CA ILE A 546 -1.51 56.67 -10.23
C ILE A 546 -1.64 55.21 -9.77
N ALA A 547 -2.86 54.67 -9.69
CA ALA A 547 -3.07 53.27 -9.37
C ALA A 547 -2.49 52.32 -10.45
N GLN A 548 -2.62 52.69 -11.73
CA GLN A 548 -1.98 51.98 -12.84
C GLN A 548 -0.46 52.03 -12.74
N GLN A 549 0.14 53.19 -12.46
CA GLN A 549 1.59 53.33 -12.22
C GLN A 549 2.02 52.43 -11.06
N ALA A 550 1.33 52.44 -9.92
CA ALA A 550 1.65 51.56 -8.81
C ALA A 550 1.55 50.06 -9.16
N SER A 551 0.64 49.67 -10.06
CA SER A 551 0.58 48.28 -10.56
C SER A 551 1.73 47.97 -11.52
N ALA A 552 2.14 48.93 -12.34
CA ALA A 552 3.28 48.81 -13.26
C ALA A 552 4.61 48.73 -12.51
N GLU A 553 4.78 49.50 -11.43
CA GLU A 553 5.93 49.40 -10.50
C GLU A 553 6.02 47.99 -9.88
N ASN A 554 4.91 47.43 -9.40
CA ASN A 554 4.89 46.07 -8.86
C ASN A 554 5.18 45.00 -9.93
N ALA A 555 4.70 45.20 -11.16
CA ALA A 555 4.99 44.31 -12.27
C ALA A 555 6.48 44.36 -12.67
N ASN A 556 7.07 45.56 -12.69
CA ASN A 556 8.51 45.73 -12.94
C ASN A 556 9.35 45.10 -11.82
N ALA A 557 8.96 45.29 -10.55
CA ALA A 557 9.58 44.64 -9.39
C ALA A 557 9.54 43.11 -9.49
N SER A 558 8.39 42.55 -9.88
CA SER A 558 8.24 41.10 -10.07
C SER A 558 9.14 40.58 -11.21
N ARG A 559 9.24 41.35 -12.31
CA ARG A 559 10.14 41.03 -13.43
C ARG A 559 11.61 41.06 -13.01
N LEU A 560 12.03 42.10 -12.29
CA LEU A 560 13.37 42.20 -11.75
C LEU A 560 13.66 41.07 -10.74
N GLY A 561 12.65 40.65 -9.97
CA GLY A 561 12.73 39.47 -9.10
C GLY A 561 12.99 38.17 -9.87
N MET A 562 12.27 37.92 -10.98
CA MET A 562 12.50 36.76 -11.85
C MET A 562 13.87 36.82 -12.53
N LEU A 563 14.28 38.00 -13.01
CA LEU A 563 15.63 38.21 -13.57
C LEU A 563 16.71 37.95 -12.52
N ASN A 564 16.49 38.37 -11.27
CA ASN A 564 17.42 38.09 -10.20
C ASN A 564 17.55 36.59 -9.93
N GLN A 565 16.45 35.82 -9.99
CA GLN A 565 16.49 34.37 -9.86
C GLN A 565 17.25 33.70 -11.02
N SER A 566 17.03 34.12 -12.27
CA SER A 566 17.80 33.61 -13.42
C SER A 566 19.28 33.99 -13.34
N GLY A 567 19.59 35.20 -12.87
CA GLY A 567 20.95 35.63 -12.62
C GLY A 567 21.65 34.72 -11.60
N ARG A 568 20.98 34.41 -10.48
CA ARG A 568 21.50 33.47 -9.48
C ARG A 568 21.79 32.09 -10.07
N SER A 569 20.90 31.53 -10.88
CA SER A 569 21.16 30.23 -11.53
C SER A 569 22.36 30.29 -12.48
N LEU A 570 22.58 31.40 -13.18
CA LEU A 570 23.75 31.56 -14.05
C LEU A 570 25.06 31.64 -13.24
N VAL A 571 25.08 32.34 -12.10
CA VAL A 571 26.24 32.31 -11.18
C VAL A 571 26.48 30.92 -10.63
N GLU A 572 25.41 30.23 -10.23
CA GLU A 572 25.50 28.88 -9.70
C GLU A 572 26.10 27.94 -10.76
N GLN A 573 25.68 28.02 -12.02
CA GLN A 573 26.30 27.31 -13.13
C GLN A 573 27.76 27.73 -13.34
N ALA A 574 28.08 29.02 -13.26
CA ALA A 574 29.44 29.51 -13.41
C ALA A 574 30.38 29.01 -12.29
N THR A 575 29.88 28.81 -11.07
CA THR A 575 30.67 28.21 -9.97
C THR A 575 31.04 26.74 -10.23
N ARG A 576 30.40 26.06 -11.19
CA ARG A 576 30.74 24.69 -11.60
C ARG A 576 31.95 24.65 -12.53
N ASN A 577 32.30 25.77 -13.15
CA ASN A 577 33.37 25.84 -14.13
C ASN A 577 34.60 26.55 -13.53
N ASP A 578 35.76 25.90 -13.59
CA ASP A 578 37.04 26.45 -13.11
C ASP A 578 37.53 27.64 -13.95
N GLU A 579 36.95 27.85 -15.12
CA GLU A 579 37.30 28.98 -15.98
C GLU A 579 36.85 30.35 -15.42
N PHE A 580 35.95 30.38 -14.45
CA PHE A 580 35.53 31.62 -13.79
C PHE A 580 36.34 31.88 -12.52
N ASP A 581 36.84 33.12 -12.41
CA ASP A 581 37.55 33.61 -11.22
C ASP A 581 36.57 33.88 -10.08
N ALA A 582 36.89 33.39 -8.87
CA ALA A 582 36.09 33.58 -7.67
C ALA A 582 35.82 35.05 -7.34
N LYS A 583 36.79 35.96 -7.55
CA LYS A 583 36.63 37.40 -7.31
C LYS A 583 35.57 38.01 -8.22
N ARG A 584 35.50 37.55 -9.47
CA ARG A 584 34.52 38.03 -10.45
C ARG A 584 33.14 37.49 -10.12
N LEU A 585 33.03 36.21 -9.78
CA LEU A 585 31.75 35.63 -9.36
C LEU A 585 31.22 36.29 -8.08
N GLU A 586 32.11 36.67 -7.16
CA GLU A 586 31.75 37.43 -5.96
C GLU A 586 31.24 38.83 -6.30
N SER A 587 31.94 39.55 -7.17
CA SER A 587 31.46 40.85 -7.65
C SER A 587 30.08 40.73 -8.34
N TRP A 588 29.84 39.65 -9.08
CA TRP A 588 28.55 39.42 -9.72
C TRP A 588 27.46 39.06 -8.70
N ALA A 589 27.78 38.23 -7.71
CA ALA A 589 26.86 37.85 -6.62
C ALA A 589 26.47 39.05 -5.75
N THR A 590 27.43 39.93 -5.42
CA THR A 590 27.15 41.18 -4.68
C THR A 590 26.24 42.12 -5.47
N MET A 591 26.44 42.24 -6.78
CA MET A 591 25.53 43.01 -7.64
C MET A 591 24.13 42.41 -7.71
N LEU A 592 23.99 41.08 -7.83
CA LEU A 592 22.68 40.42 -7.75
C LEU A 592 21.99 40.66 -6.40
N LYS A 593 22.73 40.66 -5.29
CA LYS A 593 22.20 40.99 -3.97
C LYS A 593 21.66 42.42 -3.91
N SER A 594 22.39 43.38 -4.48
CA SER A 594 21.90 44.76 -4.59
C SER A 594 20.65 44.88 -5.46
N MET A 595 20.58 44.17 -6.60
CA MET A 595 19.37 44.11 -7.43
C MET A 595 18.19 43.45 -6.71
N GLN A 596 18.46 42.42 -5.89
CA GLN A 596 17.44 41.79 -5.05
C GLN A 596 16.89 42.78 -4.03
N ASP A 597 17.75 43.54 -3.37
CA ASP A 597 17.33 44.55 -2.39
C ASP A 597 16.50 45.66 -3.06
N ILE A 598 16.88 46.08 -4.27
CA ILE A 598 16.09 47.01 -5.10
C ILE A 598 14.70 46.42 -5.37
N ALA A 599 14.62 45.18 -5.88
CA ALA A 599 13.36 44.54 -6.27
C ALA A 599 12.45 44.20 -5.08
N ALA A 600 13.02 43.73 -3.96
CA ALA A 600 12.26 43.21 -2.83
C ALA A 600 11.86 44.27 -1.80
N LYS A 601 12.62 45.37 -1.69
CA LYS A 601 12.38 46.41 -0.68
C LYS A 601 12.02 47.76 -1.29
N ARG A 602 12.81 48.25 -2.26
CA ARG A 602 12.71 49.64 -2.74
C ARG A 602 11.59 49.84 -3.77
N MET A 603 11.48 48.99 -4.80
CA MET A 603 10.38 49.10 -5.79
C MET A 603 8.99 48.92 -5.16
N PRO A 604 8.75 47.96 -4.24
CA PRO A 604 7.45 47.85 -3.56
C PRO A 604 7.13 49.06 -2.68
N SER A 605 8.14 49.68 -2.06
CA SER A 605 7.96 50.93 -1.29
C SER A 605 7.44 52.06 -2.16
N VAL A 606 8.04 52.27 -3.35
CA VAL A 606 7.58 53.26 -4.35
C VAL A 606 6.12 52.96 -4.75
N ALA A 607 5.81 51.70 -5.05
CA ALA A 607 4.46 51.29 -5.41
C ALA A 607 3.44 51.55 -4.28
N ASP A 608 3.81 51.31 -3.02
CA ASP A 608 2.94 51.53 -1.87
C ASP A 608 2.77 53.02 -1.55
N LEU A 609 3.81 53.84 -1.74
CA LEU A 609 3.70 55.30 -1.67
C LEU A 609 2.77 55.86 -2.75
N LEU A 610 2.83 55.33 -3.97
CA LEU A 610 1.91 55.69 -5.06
C LEU A 610 0.46 55.25 -4.76
N LYS A 611 0.24 54.03 -4.23
CA LYS A 611 -1.09 53.59 -3.77
C LYS A 611 -1.64 54.48 -2.65
N GLN A 612 -0.80 54.84 -1.68
CA GLN A 612 -1.17 55.77 -0.61
C GLN A 612 -1.52 57.15 -1.17
N GLY A 613 -0.78 57.63 -2.18
CA GLY A 613 -1.08 58.87 -2.91
C GLY A 613 -2.42 58.82 -3.65
N ALA A 614 -2.75 57.72 -4.31
CA ALA A 614 -4.04 57.54 -4.99
C ALA A 614 -5.24 57.48 -4.03
N ASN A 615 -5.03 56.94 -2.83
CA ASN A 615 -6.06 56.73 -1.80
C ASN A 615 -6.19 57.87 -0.79
N ALA A 616 -5.31 58.87 -0.81
CA ALA A 616 -5.37 59.99 0.12
C ALA A 616 -6.66 60.82 -0.07
N GLN A 617 -7.31 61.18 1.04
CA GLN A 617 -8.52 62.03 1.02
C GLN A 617 -8.16 63.46 0.60
N SER A 618 -8.95 64.02 -0.32
CA SER A 618 -8.90 65.43 -0.70
C SER A 618 -9.23 66.30 0.52
N GLY A 619 -8.42 67.33 0.77
CA GLY A 619 -8.39 68.03 2.06
C GLY A 619 -9.71 68.71 2.47
N LYS A 620 -10.04 68.60 3.76
CA LYS A 620 -10.50 69.75 4.57
C LYS A 620 -9.32 70.23 5.44
N PRO A 621 -9.13 71.54 5.65
CA PRO A 621 -7.99 72.05 6.41
C PRO A 621 -8.20 71.91 7.92
N GLY A 622 -7.17 71.37 8.59
CA GLY A 622 -6.89 71.60 10.01
C GLY A 622 -7.62 70.71 11.02
N GLN A 623 -6.98 69.62 11.44
CA GLN A 623 -6.72 69.41 12.86
C GLN A 623 -5.62 68.36 13.07
N SER A 624 -4.58 68.80 13.78
CA SER A 624 -3.57 67.97 14.40
C SER A 624 -4.16 67.25 15.62
N THR A 625 -4.11 65.92 15.63
CA THR A 625 -3.84 65.16 16.86
C THR A 625 -3.04 63.93 16.50
N ALA A 626 -1.89 63.82 17.17
CA ALA A 626 -0.98 62.69 17.10
C ALA A 626 -1.61 61.43 17.68
N SER A 627 -1.41 60.31 17.00
CA SER A 627 -1.16 59.03 17.64
C SER A 627 -0.37 58.14 16.68
N THR A 628 0.90 57.92 17.01
CA THR A 628 1.75 56.85 16.51
C THR A 628 1.04 55.50 16.68
N PRO A 629 1.24 54.56 15.75
CA PRO A 629 1.60 53.22 16.20
C PRO A 629 2.89 52.73 15.57
N SER A 630 3.70 52.18 16.46
CA SER A 630 4.81 51.28 16.26
C SER A 630 4.54 50.16 15.25
N LYS A 631 5.57 49.81 14.49
CA LYS A 631 5.66 48.56 13.71
C LYS A 631 5.62 47.34 14.65
N SER A 632 4.71 46.41 14.36
CA SER A 632 5.00 44.97 14.42
C SER A 632 4.28 44.24 13.28
N SER A 633 5.10 43.70 12.37
CA SER A 633 4.96 42.43 11.65
C SER A 633 3.58 41.78 11.47
N SER A 634 3.15 41.65 10.20
CA SER A 634 2.80 40.37 9.57
C SER A 634 2.91 40.57 8.04
N SER A 635 3.82 39.93 7.31
CA SER A 635 3.77 38.54 6.86
C SER A 635 2.36 38.12 6.41
N LEU A 636 2.10 38.35 5.13
CA LEU A 636 1.09 37.61 4.37
C LEU A 636 1.39 36.11 4.47
N SER A 637 0.44 35.33 4.98
CA SER A 637 0.22 33.97 4.52
C SER A 637 -1.07 33.96 3.72
N LYS A 638 -0.90 33.80 2.41
CA LYS A 638 -1.96 33.43 1.49
C LYS A 638 -2.13 31.91 1.64
N SER A 639 -3.28 31.49 2.15
CA SER A 639 -3.79 30.13 2.00
C SER A 639 -5.15 30.24 1.34
N ASP A 640 -5.17 30.06 0.03
CA ASP A 640 -6.39 29.76 -0.71
C ASP A 640 -6.97 28.43 -0.19
N LYS A 641 -8.27 28.43 0.11
CA LYS A 641 -9.16 27.35 -0.31
C LYS A 641 -10.55 27.93 -0.64
N GLN A 642 -10.91 27.73 -1.90
CA GLN A 642 -12.26 27.77 -2.47
C GLN A 642 -13.25 26.95 -1.61
N GLY A 643 -14.55 27.25 -1.56
CA GLY A 643 -15.34 28.24 -2.30
C GLY A 643 -16.83 28.22 -1.91
N GLU A 644 -17.59 29.18 -2.48
CA GLU A 644 -19.06 29.29 -2.68
C GLU A 644 -20.01 29.16 -1.46
N GLY A 645 -21.07 29.95 -1.23
CA GLY A 645 -21.78 31.09 -1.85
C GLY A 645 -22.64 31.74 -0.72
N LYS A 646 -23.41 32.83 -0.85
CA LYS A 646 -24.38 33.27 -1.86
C LYS A 646 -24.98 34.65 -1.45
N SER A 647 -25.64 35.31 -2.41
CA SER A 647 -26.57 36.47 -2.34
C SER A 647 -25.92 37.87 -2.37
N GLY A 648 -26.41 38.86 -3.14
CA GLY A 648 -27.51 38.91 -4.10
C GLY A 648 -27.73 40.35 -4.62
N GLN A 649 -28.19 40.44 -5.87
CA GLN A 649 -28.95 41.54 -6.53
C GLN A 649 -28.28 42.88 -6.91
N GLY A 650 -28.45 43.23 -8.21
CA GLY A 650 -28.47 44.61 -8.71
C GLY A 650 -27.84 44.86 -10.10
N LYS A 651 -28.53 44.53 -11.21
CA LYS A 651 -28.28 45.09 -12.57
C LYS A 651 -28.85 46.53 -12.64
N PRO A 652 -28.44 47.46 -13.55
CA PRO A 652 -28.34 47.33 -15.03
C PRO A 652 -27.05 48.00 -15.60
N SER A 653 -26.66 48.08 -16.88
CA SER A 653 -27.02 47.56 -18.21
C SER A 653 -25.87 47.98 -19.15
N ALA A 654 -25.51 47.14 -20.13
CA ALA A 654 -24.88 47.59 -21.39
C ALA A 654 -25.17 46.54 -22.50
N PRO A 655 -25.42 46.97 -23.76
CA PRO A 655 -26.06 46.17 -24.79
C PRO A 655 -25.13 45.17 -25.49
N GLN A 656 -25.74 44.06 -25.95
CA GLN A 656 -25.15 43.01 -26.77
C GLN A 656 -24.99 43.44 -28.24
N ILE A 657 -23.99 42.86 -28.91
CA ILE A 657 -24.02 42.60 -30.35
C ILE A 657 -23.98 41.08 -30.55
N ALA A 658 -24.78 40.64 -31.51
CA ALA A 658 -25.23 39.28 -31.78
C ALA A 658 -24.23 38.41 -32.54
N ASN A 659 -24.33 37.08 -32.34
CA ASN A 659 -24.74 36.10 -33.36
C ASN A 659 -24.65 34.65 -32.80
N GLY A 660 -25.74 33.87 -32.90
CA GLY A 660 -25.78 32.40 -32.66
C GLY A 660 -25.64 31.62 -33.99
N PRO A 661 -26.15 30.37 -34.16
CA PRO A 661 -26.80 29.40 -33.23
C PRO A 661 -26.10 27.99 -33.25
N ASP A 662 -26.38 27.00 -32.38
CA ASP A 662 -27.44 25.96 -32.41
C ASP A 662 -27.20 24.99 -31.21
N LEU A 663 -28.11 24.77 -30.23
CA LEU A 663 -29.17 23.73 -30.10
C LEU A 663 -28.70 22.34 -29.51
N PRO A 664 -29.56 21.50 -28.87
CA PRO A 664 -29.54 21.16 -27.40
C PRO A 664 -29.64 19.61 -27.11
N PRO A 665 -30.32 19.08 -26.05
CA PRO A 665 -30.23 19.15 -24.56
C PRO A 665 -30.15 17.74 -23.87
N ALA A 666 -30.27 17.70 -22.52
CA ALA A 666 -30.87 16.64 -21.65
C ALA A 666 -29.95 16.25 -20.47
N THR A 667 -30.35 15.94 -19.23
CA THR A 667 -31.61 15.92 -18.46
C THR A 667 -31.23 15.70 -16.98
N LYS A 668 -32.05 16.19 -16.05
CA LYS A 668 -31.95 15.99 -14.58
C LYS A 668 -32.62 14.69 -14.12
N GLY A 669 -32.16 14.19 -12.98
CA GLY A 669 -32.93 13.49 -11.92
C GLY A 669 -32.00 13.40 -10.69
N GLY A 670 -32.28 13.97 -9.51
CA GLY A 670 -33.33 13.63 -8.53
C GLY A 670 -32.84 12.46 -7.66
N LYS A 671 -32.87 12.41 -6.32
CA LYS A 671 -33.60 13.14 -5.25
C LYS A 671 -33.12 12.61 -3.87
N ALA A 672 -33.36 13.41 -2.80
CA ALA A 672 -33.76 13.06 -1.41
C ALA A 672 -32.80 12.26 -0.50
N SER A 673 -32.79 12.30 0.84
CA SER A 673 -33.47 12.97 2.00
C SER A 673 -32.61 12.62 3.26
N ASP A 674 -32.58 13.29 4.43
CA ASP A 674 -33.53 13.48 5.56
C ASP A 674 -32.80 14.39 6.62
N GLU A 675 -33.38 15.39 7.30
CA GLU A 675 -34.05 15.37 8.64
C GLU A 675 -33.23 14.66 9.76
N GLU A 676 -33.03 15.13 11.01
CA GLU A 676 -33.74 16.08 11.90
C GLU A 676 -32.94 16.33 13.24
N GLN A 677 -33.37 17.34 14.05
CA GLN A 677 -33.13 17.62 15.52
C GLN A 677 -31.89 18.47 15.96
N LYS A 678 -32.06 19.77 16.35
CA LYS A 678 -32.40 20.41 17.68
C LYS A 678 -31.35 20.16 18.80
N LYS A 679 -30.86 21.09 19.64
CA LYS A 679 -31.35 22.36 20.23
C LYS A 679 -30.23 23.11 21.01
N ASP A 680 -30.33 24.45 21.03
CA ASP A 680 -29.96 25.52 22.00
C ASP A 680 -29.07 25.31 23.25
N ASN A 681 -28.06 26.19 23.46
CA ASN A 681 -27.96 27.14 24.60
C ASN A 681 -26.76 28.12 24.50
N MET A 682 -27.04 29.43 24.64
CA MET A 682 -26.14 30.59 24.86
C MET A 682 -25.91 30.83 26.38
N PRO A 683 -25.18 31.87 26.88
CA PRO A 683 -23.85 32.42 26.54
C PRO A 683 -22.95 32.70 27.80
N SER A 684 -21.81 33.36 27.56
CA SER A 684 -20.78 33.96 28.44
C SER A 684 -21.14 34.50 29.84
N ILE A 685 -20.18 34.42 30.78
CA ILE A 685 -19.77 35.48 31.74
C ILE A 685 -18.26 35.33 32.00
N SER A 686 -17.53 36.45 31.96
CA SER A 686 -16.14 36.58 32.41
C SER A 686 -16.12 37.69 33.45
N ASP A 687 -15.75 37.37 34.68
CA ASP A 687 -15.56 38.34 35.75
C ASP A 687 -14.09 38.66 35.99
N LYS A 688 -13.86 39.96 36.22
CA LYS A 688 -12.61 40.67 36.47
C LYS A 688 -12.42 40.93 37.97
N GLU A 689 -11.20 41.39 38.25
CA GLU A 689 -10.66 41.96 39.50
C GLU A 689 -10.11 40.93 40.49
N GLY A 690 -8.93 41.08 41.09
CA GLY A 690 -7.91 42.12 41.06
C GLY A 690 -7.00 41.93 42.27
N SER A 691 -5.70 42.22 42.17
CA SER A 691 -4.92 42.75 43.31
C SER A 691 -3.57 43.32 42.86
N MET A 692 -3.24 44.43 43.51
CA MET A 692 -2.15 45.37 43.30
C MET A 692 -0.82 44.90 43.89
N SER A 693 0.31 45.44 43.40
CA SER A 693 1.25 46.26 44.21
C SER A 693 2.47 46.79 43.41
N LYS A 694 2.39 48.07 43.05
CA LYS A 694 3.35 49.20 43.06
C LYS A 694 4.89 48.98 43.09
N ALA A 695 5.60 49.75 42.26
CA ALA A 695 6.87 50.41 42.61
C ALA A 695 7.12 51.68 41.77
N GLU A 696 7.63 52.73 42.41
CA GLU A 696 8.12 54.03 41.90
C GLU A 696 9.19 54.49 42.94
N PRO A 697 10.01 55.54 42.72
CA PRO A 697 11.12 55.76 41.77
C PRO A 697 12.48 55.97 42.49
N GLN A 698 13.60 56.13 41.77
CA GLN A 698 14.83 56.73 42.33
C GLN A 698 15.54 57.71 41.36
N PRO A 699 16.31 58.68 41.91
CA PRO A 699 16.61 59.99 41.31
C PRO A 699 17.99 60.11 40.63
N ALA A 700 18.27 61.30 40.08
CA ALA A 700 19.38 61.64 39.20
C ALA A 700 20.78 61.84 39.86
N ASP A 701 21.81 61.46 39.09
CA ASP A 701 23.20 61.95 38.85
C ASP A 701 24.02 62.62 39.98
N PRO A 702 25.32 62.25 40.17
CA PRO A 702 26.39 63.17 39.77
C PRO A 702 27.76 62.51 39.48
N ASN A 703 28.19 62.34 38.22
CA ASN A 703 29.62 62.47 37.80
C ASN A 703 29.87 62.11 36.31
N ALA A 704 29.18 62.76 35.38
CA ALA A 704 29.59 62.74 33.98
C ALA A 704 30.60 63.88 33.68
N LYS A 705 31.86 63.51 33.39
CA LYS A 705 32.87 64.40 32.76
C LYS A 705 33.03 64.09 31.26
N PRO A 706 33.44 65.07 30.44
CA PRO A 706 33.07 65.15 29.02
C PRO A 706 34.22 64.82 28.07
N SER A 707 33.92 64.47 26.81
CA SER A 707 34.82 64.58 25.66
C SER A 707 34.09 64.24 24.35
N PRO A 708 34.60 64.61 23.15
CA PRO A 708 35.05 65.92 22.69
C PRO A 708 34.39 66.32 21.32
N PRO A 709 34.42 67.60 20.89
CA PRO A 709 33.85 68.02 19.59
C PRO A 709 34.93 68.37 18.54
N LYS A 710 34.65 68.13 17.24
CA LYS A 710 35.25 68.82 16.08
C LYS A 710 34.36 68.65 14.82
N PRO A 711 34.46 69.51 13.78
CA PRO A 711 34.48 70.98 13.83
C PRO A 711 33.49 71.61 12.83
N SER A 712 32.95 72.78 13.19
CA SER A 712 32.17 73.67 12.33
C SER A 712 33.07 74.73 11.69
N THR A 713 32.99 74.91 10.37
CA THR A 713 33.61 76.02 9.63
C THR A 713 32.67 77.22 9.59
N MET A 714 33.02 78.30 10.29
CA MET A 714 32.44 79.63 10.12
C MET A 714 33.04 80.34 8.91
N LYS A 715 32.21 81.05 8.12
CA LYS A 715 32.52 82.40 7.64
C LYS A 715 31.26 83.27 7.62
N LEU A 716 31.42 84.48 8.15
CA LEU A 716 30.49 85.60 8.28
C LEU A 716 30.56 86.52 7.02
N PRO A 717 29.70 87.54 6.91
CA PRO A 717 29.01 87.92 5.68
C PRO A 717 29.62 89.15 4.97
N THR A 718 29.23 89.37 3.72
CA THR A 718 29.38 90.65 3.04
C THR A 718 28.06 91.05 2.37
N THR A 719 27.48 92.11 2.94
CA THR A 719 26.44 92.97 2.36
C THR A 719 26.91 93.65 1.08
N GLN A 720 26.06 93.67 0.03
CA GLN A 720 25.62 94.89 -0.66
C GLN A 720 24.55 94.55 -1.72
N MET A 721 23.37 95.16 -1.58
CA MET A 721 22.43 95.38 -2.68
C MET A 721 22.74 96.75 -3.30
N ALA A 722 22.85 96.82 -4.63
CA ALA A 722 22.40 97.98 -5.40
C ALA A 722 22.31 97.64 -6.90
N ALA A 723 21.10 97.80 -7.44
CA ALA A 723 20.74 98.20 -8.81
C ALA A 723 21.17 97.35 -10.03
N ALA A 724 20.16 96.75 -10.64
CA ALA A 724 20.11 96.21 -12.02
C ALA A 724 19.84 97.35 -13.06
N PRO A 725 19.52 97.11 -14.35
CA PRO A 725 19.82 95.99 -15.25
C PRO A 725 20.30 96.46 -16.66
N GLY A 726 20.74 95.52 -17.49
CA GLY A 726 20.91 95.73 -18.93
C GLY A 726 20.93 94.41 -19.71
N GLN A 727 19.76 93.82 -19.96
CA GLN A 727 19.57 92.93 -21.10
C GLN A 727 18.43 93.47 -21.97
N GLN A 728 18.76 93.75 -23.23
CA GLN A 728 17.77 93.99 -24.28
C GLN A 728 17.00 92.69 -24.54
N LYS A 729 15.76 92.70 -24.06
CA LYS A 729 14.51 92.15 -24.63
C LYS A 729 14.62 91.25 -25.86
N ASN A 730 13.99 90.08 -25.78
CA ASN A 730 12.60 89.91 -26.23
C ASN A 730 11.91 88.90 -25.29
N ASP A 731 10.98 89.40 -24.49
CA ASP A 731 9.53 89.09 -24.53
C ASP A 731 9.22 87.90 -23.61
N LYS A 732 8.97 88.18 -22.32
CA LYS A 732 7.63 88.34 -21.70
C LYS A 732 6.81 87.04 -21.85
N GLU A 733 6.46 86.35 -20.77
CA GLU A 733 5.85 86.88 -19.55
C GLU A 733 6.47 86.31 -18.26
N GLU A 734 6.73 87.21 -17.31
CA GLU A 734 6.83 86.89 -15.89
C GLU A 734 5.43 86.58 -15.36
N ASP A 735 5.30 85.54 -14.56
CA ASP A 735 4.32 85.52 -13.48
C ASP A 735 5.05 85.43 -12.14
N LYS A 736 4.60 86.25 -11.19
CA LYS A 736 5.12 86.36 -9.82
C LYS A 736 4.75 85.11 -9.01
N PRO A 737 5.41 84.86 -7.87
CA PRO A 737 5.26 83.63 -7.10
C PRO A 737 3.85 83.52 -6.52
N GLN A 738 3.07 82.55 -6.99
CA GLN A 738 1.92 82.09 -6.23
C GLN A 738 2.42 81.39 -4.97
N GLU A 739 1.98 81.87 -3.82
CA GLU A 739 1.97 81.11 -2.57
C GLU A 739 1.44 79.70 -2.86
N GLN A 740 2.30 78.68 -2.68
CA GLN A 740 1.87 77.30 -2.80
C GLN A 740 0.76 77.05 -1.75
N PRO A 741 -0.45 76.64 -2.16
CA PRO A 741 -1.44 76.18 -1.20
C PRO A 741 -0.89 74.96 -0.45
N PRO A 742 -1.38 74.65 0.77
CA PRO A 742 -0.82 73.56 1.57
C PRO A 742 -0.82 72.27 0.76
N ALA A 743 0.37 71.73 0.48
CA ALA A 743 0.55 70.51 -0.31
C ALA A 743 -0.39 69.41 0.20
N SER A 744 -1.25 68.89 -0.68
CA SER A 744 -2.16 67.80 -0.31
C SER A 744 -1.34 66.58 0.13
N GLN A 745 -1.89 65.74 1.01
CA GLN A 745 -1.20 64.51 1.44
C GLN A 745 -0.82 63.62 0.24
N ALA A 746 -1.62 63.64 -0.84
CA ALA A 746 -1.34 62.96 -2.09
C ALA A 746 -0.07 63.49 -2.79
N GLN A 747 0.09 64.81 -2.89
CA GLN A 747 1.28 65.42 -3.50
C GLN A 747 2.56 65.14 -2.71
N LYS A 748 2.49 65.10 -1.38
CA LYS A 748 3.64 64.72 -0.52
C LYS A 748 4.05 63.26 -0.73
N LYS A 749 3.09 62.33 -0.72
CA LYS A 749 3.37 60.90 -0.93
C LYS A 749 3.92 60.60 -2.32
N MET A 750 3.43 61.31 -3.33
CA MET A 750 3.97 61.22 -4.69
C MET A 750 5.39 61.82 -4.78
N GLN A 751 5.68 62.88 -4.02
CA GLN A 751 7.03 63.43 -3.96
C GLN A 751 8.02 62.44 -3.31
N ASP A 752 7.63 61.84 -2.18
CA ASP A 752 8.42 60.82 -1.51
C ASP A 752 8.71 59.63 -2.45
N ALA A 753 7.70 59.19 -3.22
CA ALA A 753 7.84 58.12 -4.20
C ALA A 753 8.85 58.46 -5.32
N ILE A 754 8.80 59.70 -5.85
CA ILE A 754 9.72 60.16 -6.91
C ILE A 754 11.16 60.27 -6.39
N GLU A 755 11.36 60.72 -5.15
CA GLU A 755 12.68 60.80 -4.53
C GLU A 755 13.27 59.40 -4.28
N GLU A 756 12.48 58.47 -3.76
CA GLU A 756 12.90 57.08 -3.57
C GLU A 756 13.24 56.42 -4.91
N GLN A 757 12.40 56.63 -5.94
CA GLN A 757 12.62 56.12 -7.29
C GLN A 757 13.88 56.71 -7.95
N LYS A 758 14.19 58.00 -7.71
CA LYS A 758 15.43 58.62 -8.20
C LYS A 758 16.67 57.96 -7.60
N LEU A 759 16.66 57.69 -6.29
CA LEU A 759 17.76 57.00 -5.62
C LEU A 759 17.91 55.55 -6.11
N LEU A 760 16.80 54.87 -6.36
CA LEU A 760 16.76 53.54 -6.94
C LEU A 760 17.37 53.52 -8.34
N LEU A 761 16.98 54.44 -9.22
CA LEU A 761 17.54 54.57 -10.57
C LEU A 761 19.05 54.83 -10.54
N ALA A 762 19.52 55.67 -9.63
CA ALA A 762 20.96 55.94 -9.48
C ALA A 762 21.75 54.71 -9.02
N GLU A 763 21.19 53.93 -8.08
CA GLU A 763 21.80 52.69 -7.61
C GLU A 763 21.79 51.61 -8.69
N PHE A 764 20.68 51.46 -9.41
CA PHE A 764 20.56 50.51 -10.53
C PHE A 764 21.56 50.85 -11.64
N ALA A 765 21.68 52.14 -12.02
CA ALA A 765 22.62 52.58 -13.04
C ALA A 765 24.06 52.17 -12.69
N ARG A 766 24.48 52.47 -11.45
CA ARG A 766 25.81 52.09 -10.94
C ARG A 766 26.03 50.58 -11.02
N VAL A 767 25.07 49.79 -10.56
CA VAL A 767 25.13 48.32 -10.57
C VAL A 767 25.20 47.78 -12.01
N SER A 768 24.41 48.35 -12.93
CA SER A 768 24.38 47.93 -14.32
C SER A 768 25.68 48.24 -15.09
N ASP A 769 26.33 49.36 -14.78
CA ASP A 769 27.61 49.75 -15.37
C ASP A 769 28.74 48.86 -14.85
N GLU A 770 28.75 48.57 -13.55
CA GLU A 770 29.70 47.65 -12.92
C GLU A 770 29.55 46.22 -13.48
N LEU A 771 28.32 45.71 -13.62
CA LEU A 771 28.04 44.43 -14.27
C LEU A 771 28.53 44.39 -15.72
N GLY A 772 28.35 45.48 -16.47
CA GLY A 772 28.84 45.60 -17.83
C GLY A 772 30.37 45.58 -17.93
N ALA A 773 31.07 46.20 -16.97
CA ALA A 773 32.51 46.15 -16.87
C ALA A 773 33.02 44.74 -16.53
N ILE A 774 32.36 44.05 -15.60
CA ILE A 774 32.69 42.66 -15.23
C ILE A 774 32.50 41.73 -16.43
N LEU A 775 31.39 41.85 -17.17
CA LEU A 775 31.14 41.03 -18.36
C LEU A 775 32.22 41.25 -19.44
N ALA A 776 32.56 42.51 -19.74
CA ALA A 776 33.61 42.83 -20.70
C ALA A 776 34.97 42.25 -20.28
N SER A 777 35.28 42.29 -18.98
CA SER A 777 36.49 41.67 -18.45
C SER A 777 36.47 40.15 -18.58
N LEU A 778 35.30 39.50 -18.40
CA LEU A 778 35.15 38.05 -18.54
C LEU A 778 35.37 37.63 -19.99
N GLU A 779 34.72 38.31 -20.94
CA GLU A 779 34.92 38.08 -22.37
C GLU A 779 36.40 38.23 -22.75
N ALA A 780 37.06 39.31 -22.32
CA ALA A 780 38.50 39.50 -22.50
C ALA A 780 39.34 38.33 -21.93
N SER A 781 39.01 37.87 -20.72
CA SER A 781 39.71 36.73 -20.11
C SER A 781 39.48 35.42 -20.87
N THR A 782 38.31 35.20 -21.47
CA THR A 782 38.08 34.01 -22.31
C THR A 782 38.99 34.01 -23.56
N PHE A 783 39.26 35.17 -24.16
CA PHE A 783 40.17 35.27 -25.30
C PHE A 783 41.61 34.97 -24.91
N VAL A 784 42.09 35.53 -23.80
CA VAL A 784 43.43 35.23 -23.24
C VAL A 784 43.58 33.72 -23.08
N LYS A 785 42.61 33.07 -22.43
CA LYS A 785 42.68 31.63 -22.16
C LYS A 785 42.59 30.77 -23.41
N ARG A 786 41.76 31.15 -24.39
CA ARG A 786 41.69 30.45 -25.69
C ARG A 786 43.00 30.56 -26.46
N LEU A 787 43.65 31.71 -26.47
CA LEU A 787 44.97 31.89 -27.07
C LEU A 787 46.04 31.06 -26.36
N LYS A 788 46.05 31.04 -25.01
CA LYS A 788 46.96 30.17 -24.24
C LYS A 788 46.67 28.68 -24.46
N ALA A 789 45.41 28.29 -24.62
CA ALA A 789 45.05 26.92 -24.93
C ALA A 789 45.55 26.51 -26.33
N ALA A 790 45.35 27.37 -27.34
CA ALA A 790 45.88 27.16 -28.69
C ALA A 790 47.42 27.07 -28.68
N SER A 791 48.09 27.93 -27.90
CA SER A 791 49.55 27.88 -27.69
C SER A 791 50.00 26.51 -27.13
N ARG A 792 49.32 26.01 -26.09
CA ARG A 792 49.64 24.68 -25.51
C ARG A 792 49.42 23.55 -26.53
N GLN A 793 48.40 23.63 -27.37
CA GLN A 793 48.18 22.63 -28.42
C GLN A 793 49.29 22.64 -29.47
N GLN A 794 49.81 23.82 -29.82
CA GLN A 794 50.98 23.94 -30.69
C GLN A 794 52.23 23.30 -30.06
N MET A 795 52.43 23.42 -28.74
CA MET A 795 53.49 22.69 -28.03
C MET A 795 53.29 21.18 -28.03
N VAL A 796 52.03 20.70 -27.93
CA VAL A 796 51.72 19.26 -28.06
C VAL A 796 52.04 18.78 -29.47
N VAL A 797 51.70 19.54 -30.50
CA VAL A 797 52.07 19.22 -31.89
C VAL A 797 53.58 19.16 -32.06
N ALA A 798 54.33 20.14 -31.53
CA ALA A 798 55.79 20.12 -31.58
C ALA A 798 56.37 18.86 -30.91
N LYS A 799 55.84 18.48 -29.74
CA LYS A 799 56.24 17.26 -29.03
C LYS A 799 55.87 15.98 -29.79
N ASP A 800 54.69 15.94 -30.40
CA ASP A 800 54.22 14.78 -31.18
C ASP A 800 55.03 14.63 -32.47
N LEU A 801 55.37 15.74 -33.14
CA LEU A 801 56.28 15.73 -34.28
C LEU A 801 57.65 15.19 -33.86
N ASN A 802 58.19 15.64 -32.73
CA ASN A 802 59.47 15.15 -32.21
C ASN A 802 59.42 13.66 -31.88
N THR A 803 58.38 13.19 -31.18
CA THR A 803 58.34 11.80 -30.66
C THR A 803 57.85 10.78 -31.68
N LYS A 804 56.82 11.11 -32.48
CA LYS A 804 56.16 10.16 -33.38
C LYS A 804 56.76 10.15 -34.78
N THR A 805 57.42 11.24 -35.21
CA THR A 805 58.00 11.32 -36.56
C THR A 805 59.53 11.23 -36.59
N LEU A 806 60.16 10.93 -35.44
CA LEU A 806 61.62 10.82 -35.31
C LEU A 806 62.23 9.79 -36.28
N SER A 807 61.52 8.67 -36.52
CA SER A 807 61.93 7.60 -37.43
C SER A 807 61.90 7.99 -38.91
N ALA A 808 61.18 9.06 -39.25
CA ALA A 808 61.06 9.56 -40.61
C ALA A 808 62.00 10.75 -40.90
N PHE A 809 62.72 11.23 -39.88
CA PHE A 809 63.61 12.39 -40.00
C PHE A 809 64.80 12.09 -40.93
N GLY A 810 65.03 12.93 -41.93
CA GLY A 810 66.12 12.78 -42.91
C GLY A 810 65.80 11.92 -44.14
N LEU A 811 64.56 11.41 -44.27
CA LEU A 811 64.08 10.68 -45.44
C LEU A 811 63.49 11.62 -46.52
N ASP A 812 63.36 11.13 -47.76
CA ASP A 812 62.73 11.86 -48.86
C ASP A 812 61.33 12.39 -48.51
N ARG A 813 60.89 13.45 -49.20
CA ARG A 813 59.56 14.08 -49.04
C ARG A 813 58.42 13.14 -49.46
N LYS A 814 58.08 12.18 -48.61
CA LYS A 814 57.02 11.20 -48.80
C LYS A 814 56.07 11.21 -47.61
N PRO A 815 54.78 10.96 -47.82
CA PRO A 815 53.81 10.97 -46.73
C PRO A 815 54.08 9.86 -45.72
N VAL A 816 54.14 10.23 -44.45
CA VAL A 816 54.33 9.32 -43.30
C VAL A 816 52.99 9.10 -42.65
N LYS A 817 52.62 7.83 -42.39
CA LYS A 817 51.33 7.49 -41.77
C LYS A 817 51.13 8.19 -40.42
N ASP A 818 52.16 8.25 -39.59
CA ASP A 818 52.10 8.86 -38.26
C ASP A 818 52.03 10.40 -38.30
N ALA A 819 52.50 11.02 -39.38
CA ALA A 819 52.41 12.46 -39.59
C ALA A 819 51.03 12.91 -40.12
N ALA A 820 50.23 11.99 -40.67
CA ALA A 820 48.91 12.31 -41.19
C ALA A 820 47.94 12.76 -40.09
N GLN A 821 47.95 12.09 -38.93
CA GLN A 821 47.12 12.47 -37.78
C GLN A 821 47.54 13.83 -37.20
N ILE A 822 48.85 14.12 -37.20
CA ILE A 822 49.38 15.40 -36.73
C ILE A 822 49.02 16.53 -37.70
N ALA A 823 49.10 16.28 -39.01
CA ALA A 823 48.69 17.23 -40.03
C ALA A 823 47.19 17.58 -39.97
N GLU A 824 46.33 16.58 -39.68
CA GLU A 824 44.90 16.80 -39.46
C GLU A 824 44.63 17.59 -38.17
N HIS A 825 45.38 17.30 -37.10
CA HIS A 825 45.32 18.08 -35.86
C HIS A 825 45.73 19.55 -36.11
N GLU A 826 46.81 19.80 -36.85
CA GLU A 826 47.25 21.15 -37.25
C GLU A 826 46.19 21.92 -38.06
N LYS A 827 45.49 21.25 -38.97
CA LYS A 827 44.37 21.86 -39.72
C LYS A 827 43.23 22.26 -38.77
N THR A 828 42.91 21.41 -37.80
CA THR A 828 41.92 21.70 -36.76
C THR A 828 42.36 22.87 -35.87
N GLN A 829 43.65 22.96 -35.53
CA GLN A 829 44.20 24.09 -34.78
C GLN A 829 44.14 25.40 -35.57
N SER A 830 44.40 25.37 -36.88
CA SER A 830 44.24 26.53 -37.76
C SER A 830 42.79 27.04 -37.76
N GLU A 831 41.81 26.14 -37.85
CA GLU A 831 40.39 26.50 -37.74
C GLU A 831 40.04 27.10 -36.37
N THR A 832 40.62 26.56 -35.29
CA THR A 832 40.46 27.10 -33.93
C THR A 832 40.99 28.53 -33.84
N VAL A 833 42.20 28.80 -34.36
CA VAL A 833 42.79 30.14 -34.38
C VAL A 833 41.97 31.10 -35.26
N ARG A 834 41.40 30.60 -36.36
CA ARG A 834 40.48 31.38 -37.21
C ARG A 834 39.23 31.81 -36.45
N LEU A 835 38.63 30.91 -35.68
CA LEU A 835 37.47 31.22 -34.84
C LEU A 835 37.81 32.27 -33.77
N ILE A 836 38.96 32.13 -33.11
CA ILE A 836 39.45 33.14 -32.14
C ILE A 836 39.60 34.49 -32.84
N GLN A 837 40.21 34.53 -34.04
CA GLN A 837 40.39 35.76 -34.80
C GLN A 837 39.05 36.41 -35.16
N SER A 838 38.09 35.65 -35.70
CA SER A 838 36.78 36.19 -36.06
C SER A 838 35.98 36.70 -34.86
N ASP A 839 36.05 35.99 -33.73
CA ASP A 839 35.38 36.38 -32.50
C ASP A 839 35.97 37.67 -31.94
N LEU A 840 37.30 37.82 -32.00
CA LEU A 840 38.01 39.00 -31.53
C LEU A 840 37.68 40.22 -32.42
N GLU A 841 37.55 40.02 -33.74
CA GLU A 841 37.04 41.05 -34.66
C GLU A 841 35.60 41.47 -34.37
N ALA A 842 34.71 40.51 -34.13
CA ALA A 842 33.31 40.76 -33.78
C ALA A 842 33.15 41.43 -32.40
N TYR A 843 34.04 41.12 -31.45
CA TYR A 843 34.10 41.77 -30.14
C TYR A 843 34.60 43.21 -30.26
N PHE A 844 35.69 43.44 -31.00
CA PHE A 844 36.22 44.78 -31.25
C PHE A 844 35.20 45.72 -31.92
N ALA A 845 34.37 45.20 -32.84
CA ALA A 845 33.29 45.97 -33.46
C ALA A 845 32.24 46.48 -32.45
N ARG A 846 32.05 45.77 -31.33
CA ARG A 846 31.13 46.14 -30.25
C ARG A 846 31.80 47.04 -29.19
N LYS A 847 33.07 46.77 -28.87
CA LYS A 847 33.88 47.48 -27.87
C LYS A 847 35.24 47.83 -28.47
N PRO A 848 35.42 49.06 -28.99
CA PRO A 848 36.69 49.46 -29.57
C PRO A 848 37.74 49.71 -28.48
N ASP A 849 38.66 48.74 -28.30
CA ASP A 849 39.87 48.89 -27.48
C ASP A 849 41.12 48.88 -28.38
N MET A 850 42.09 49.74 -28.08
CA MET A 850 43.33 49.81 -28.85
C MET A 850 44.19 48.54 -28.77
N GLN A 851 44.16 47.81 -27.64
CA GLN A 851 44.96 46.61 -27.45
C GLN A 851 44.46 45.47 -28.35
N PHE A 852 43.15 45.25 -28.41
CA PHE A 852 42.54 44.26 -29.32
C PHE A 852 42.81 44.60 -30.79
N LYS A 853 42.74 45.88 -31.16
CA LYS A 853 43.04 46.33 -32.53
C LYS A 853 44.47 45.99 -32.97
N ASN A 854 45.45 46.18 -32.08
CA ASN A 854 46.84 45.90 -32.37
C ASN A 854 47.07 44.40 -32.62
N ILE A 855 46.44 43.55 -31.81
CA ILE A 855 46.59 42.09 -31.93
C ILE A 855 45.88 41.56 -33.18
N ILE A 856 44.66 42.04 -33.49
CA ILE A 856 43.99 41.70 -34.77
C ILE A 856 44.89 42.09 -35.95
N GLY A 857 45.51 43.26 -35.90
CA GLY A 857 46.48 43.71 -36.89
C GLY A 857 47.64 42.72 -37.03
N GLN A 858 48.28 42.35 -35.92
CA GLN A 858 49.37 41.36 -35.91
C GLN A 858 48.93 39.98 -36.43
N MET A 859 47.73 39.49 -36.07
CA MET A 859 47.20 38.21 -36.57
C MET A 859 46.99 38.22 -38.09
N LYS A 860 46.49 39.34 -38.65
CA LYS A 860 46.30 39.51 -40.10
C LYS A 860 47.62 39.65 -40.84
N ASP A 861 48.54 40.47 -40.33
CA ASP A 861 49.84 40.74 -40.93
C ASP A 861 50.72 39.48 -40.99
N THR A 862 50.70 38.69 -39.92
CA THR A 862 51.46 37.42 -39.81
C THR A 862 50.75 36.24 -40.48
N GLN A 863 49.52 36.41 -40.98
CA GLN A 863 48.71 35.37 -41.61
C GLN A 863 48.58 34.09 -40.76
N ALA A 864 48.39 34.23 -39.45
CA ALA A 864 48.49 33.14 -38.46
C ALA A 864 47.71 31.87 -38.86
N VAL A 865 46.45 32.02 -39.25
CA VAL A 865 45.58 30.91 -39.69
C VAL A 865 46.21 30.12 -40.84
N LYS A 866 46.68 30.83 -41.88
CA LYS A 866 47.26 30.22 -43.08
C LYS A 866 48.59 29.55 -42.77
N MET A 867 49.40 30.17 -41.91
CA MET A 867 50.72 29.66 -41.55
C MET A 867 50.65 28.40 -40.69
N ILE A 868 49.70 28.30 -39.75
CA ILE A 868 49.45 27.09 -38.95
C ILE A 868 48.97 25.95 -39.87
N ALA A 869 47.99 26.20 -40.75
CA ALA A 869 47.55 25.20 -41.74
C ALA A 869 48.71 24.71 -42.64
N TYR A 870 49.61 25.61 -43.02
CA TYR A 870 50.81 25.29 -43.79
C TYR A 870 51.76 24.37 -43.02
N LEU A 871 51.88 24.47 -41.69
CA LEU A 871 52.67 23.51 -40.89
C LEU A 871 52.11 22.09 -40.97
N GLY A 872 50.79 21.94 -40.96
CA GLY A 872 50.14 20.65 -41.19
C GLY A 872 50.49 20.05 -42.56
N ASP A 873 50.46 20.87 -43.61
CA ASP A 873 50.85 20.42 -44.96
C ASP A 873 52.35 20.06 -45.05
N GLN A 874 53.23 20.78 -44.33
CA GLN A 874 54.66 20.44 -44.23
C GLN A 874 54.88 19.12 -43.48
N ALA A 875 54.17 18.90 -42.37
CA ALA A 875 54.23 17.65 -41.61
C ALA A 875 53.77 16.46 -42.47
N ALA A 876 52.71 16.63 -43.27
CA ALA A 876 52.18 15.61 -44.15
C ALA A 876 53.17 15.15 -45.24
N ILE A 877 54.14 15.98 -45.64
CA ILE A 877 55.17 15.64 -46.64
C ILE A 877 56.55 15.33 -46.02
N ASN A 878 56.58 14.96 -44.73
CA ASN A 878 57.78 14.61 -43.98
C ASN A 878 58.78 15.76 -43.80
N LEU A 879 58.29 17.00 -43.74
CA LEU A 879 59.07 18.17 -43.31
C LEU A 879 58.77 18.46 -41.84
N SER A 880 58.90 17.42 -41.01
CA SER A 880 58.57 17.47 -39.58
C SER A 880 59.45 18.45 -38.80
N GLY A 881 60.73 18.61 -39.18
CA GLY A 881 61.64 19.54 -38.51
C GLY A 881 61.23 21.01 -38.64
N SER A 882 60.83 21.44 -39.85
CA SER A 882 60.31 22.80 -40.06
C SER A 882 58.91 22.99 -39.49
N SER A 883 58.10 21.92 -39.46
CA SER A 883 56.78 21.95 -38.84
C SER A 883 56.87 22.08 -37.33
N MET A 884 57.85 21.41 -36.71
CA MET A 884 58.12 21.46 -35.28
C MET A 884 58.58 22.87 -34.86
N SER A 885 59.59 23.44 -35.54
CA SER A 885 60.05 24.80 -35.22
C SER A 885 58.97 25.86 -35.49
N GLY A 886 58.15 25.65 -36.52
CA GLY A 886 56.98 26.49 -36.78
C GLY A 886 55.94 26.41 -35.66
N ALA A 887 55.66 25.21 -35.15
CA ALA A 887 54.70 25.00 -34.06
C ALA A 887 55.20 25.65 -32.75
N GLU A 888 56.49 25.53 -32.44
CA GLU A 888 57.10 26.23 -31.29
C GLU A 888 56.99 27.77 -31.45
N PHE A 889 57.29 28.29 -32.65
CA PHE A 889 57.14 29.72 -32.92
C PHE A 889 55.70 30.23 -32.73
N TRP A 890 54.70 29.47 -33.21
CA TRP A 890 53.30 29.84 -33.03
C TRP A 890 52.82 29.66 -31.60
N ALA A 891 53.33 28.67 -30.87
CA ALA A 891 53.07 28.53 -29.44
C ALA A 891 53.50 29.79 -28.67
N ASP A 892 54.74 30.26 -28.88
CA ASP A 892 55.27 31.46 -28.24
C ASP A 892 54.51 32.73 -28.67
N THR A 893 54.20 32.84 -29.97
CA THR A 893 53.49 34.01 -30.51
C THR A 893 52.07 34.13 -29.95
N LEU A 894 51.34 33.00 -29.88
CA LEU A 894 49.99 32.95 -29.33
C LEU A 894 49.99 33.24 -27.82
N ASP A 895 50.98 32.76 -27.07
CA ASP A 895 51.09 33.08 -25.63
C ASP A 895 51.45 34.55 -25.41
N ARG A 896 52.37 35.12 -26.21
CA ARG A 896 52.69 36.57 -26.16
C ARG A 896 51.45 37.43 -26.43
N TRP A 897 50.66 37.11 -27.45
CA TRP A 897 49.40 37.83 -27.71
C TRP A 897 48.43 37.70 -26.53
N ALA A 898 48.35 36.51 -25.91
CA ALA A 898 47.55 36.33 -24.72
C ALA A 898 48.04 37.20 -23.55
N GLU A 899 49.35 37.30 -23.32
CA GLU A 899 49.95 38.14 -22.28
C GLU A 899 49.70 39.64 -22.51
N GLU A 900 49.83 40.11 -23.75
CA GLU A 900 49.50 41.50 -24.12
C GLU A 900 48.01 41.85 -23.83
N MET A 901 47.13 40.84 -23.83
CA MET A 901 45.70 40.99 -23.51
C MET A 901 45.36 40.84 -22.01
N VAL A 902 46.28 40.33 -21.18
CA VAL A 902 46.02 40.14 -19.74
C VAL A 902 45.68 41.48 -19.08
N ALA A 903 46.39 42.55 -19.44
CA ALA A 903 46.15 43.89 -18.90
C ALA A 903 44.74 44.44 -19.20
N ALA A 904 44.14 44.09 -20.35
CA ALA A 904 42.74 44.41 -20.67
C ALA A 904 41.74 43.55 -19.89
N SER A 905 42.16 42.37 -19.41
CA SER A 905 41.32 41.44 -18.65
C SER A 905 41.31 41.73 -17.15
N GLU A 906 42.24 42.52 -16.63
CA GLU A 906 42.32 42.89 -15.21
C GLU A 906 41.23 43.89 -14.82
N CYS A 907 40.32 43.47 -13.93
CA CYS A 907 39.30 44.35 -13.39
C CYS A 907 39.89 45.19 -12.24
N LYS A 908 40.06 46.50 -12.46
CA LYS A 908 40.59 47.44 -11.45
C LYS A 908 39.64 47.69 -10.26
N SER A 909 38.37 47.26 -10.32
CA SER A 909 37.34 47.61 -9.31
C SER A 909 36.95 46.49 -8.34
N CYS A 910 37.67 45.38 -8.27
CA CYS A 910 37.31 44.24 -7.40
C CYS A 910 37.71 44.41 -5.91
N SER A 911 37.87 45.63 -5.40
CA SER A 911 38.52 45.89 -4.10
C SER A 911 37.56 46.04 -2.90
N SER A 912 36.46 45.30 -2.83
CA SER A 912 35.59 45.30 -1.65
C SER A 912 35.46 43.91 -1.04
N CYS A 913 36.53 43.45 -0.38
CA CYS A 913 36.43 42.36 0.61
C CYS A 913 36.72 42.97 1.98
N SER A 914 35.74 42.94 2.88
CA SER A 914 35.95 43.28 4.29
C SER A 914 36.92 42.30 4.94
N ALA A 915 37.81 42.78 5.82
CA ALA A 915 38.89 42.01 6.43
C ALA A 915 38.47 40.88 7.42
N ASP A 916 37.16 40.63 7.55
CA ASP A 916 36.57 39.70 8.53
C ASP A 916 35.89 38.48 7.89
N SER A 917 35.89 38.37 6.55
CA SER A 917 35.33 37.22 5.81
C SER A 917 36.42 36.38 5.15
N LEU A 918 36.19 35.07 4.98
CA LEU A 918 37.08 34.23 4.17
C LEU A 918 37.16 34.76 2.73
N PRO A 919 38.34 34.73 2.08
CA PRO A 919 38.47 35.08 0.68
C PRO A 919 37.53 34.25 -0.21
N PRO A 920 36.93 34.85 -1.26
CA PRO A 920 36.02 34.15 -2.17
C PRO A 920 36.61 32.88 -2.81
N GLU A 921 37.92 32.87 -3.04
CA GLU A 921 38.65 31.72 -3.61
C GLU A 921 38.55 30.48 -2.70
N ILE A 922 38.68 30.67 -1.38
CA ILE A 922 38.59 29.59 -0.38
C ILE A 922 37.14 29.11 -0.28
N VAL A 923 36.18 30.04 -0.25
CA VAL A 923 34.74 29.73 -0.22
C VAL A 923 34.33 28.91 -1.45
N LEU A 924 34.80 29.29 -2.63
CA LEU A 924 34.52 28.55 -3.87
C LEU A 924 35.11 27.14 -3.84
N LYS A 925 36.34 26.96 -3.33
CA LYS A 925 36.95 25.63 -3.16
C LYS A 925 36.12 24.74 -2.24
N VAL A 926 35.71 25.25 -1.07
CA VAL A 926 34.87 24.50 -0.12
C VAL A 926 33.50 24.16 -0.73
N MET A 927 32.88 25.08 -1.47
CA MET A 927 31.62 24.81 -2.17
C MET A 927 31.75 23.75 -3.26
N LYS A 928 32.87 23.75 -4.00
CA LYS A 928 33.19 22.72 -4.99
C LYS A 928 33.39 21.37 -4.32
N SER A 929 34.23 21.29 -3.29
CA SER A 929 34.44 20.06 -2.52
C SER A 929 33.12 19.49 -1.98
N LEU A 930 32.25 20.33 -1.40
CA LEU A 930 30.94 19.90 -0.91
C LEU A 930 30.07 19.31 -2.03
N ARG A 931 30.00 19.98 -3.18
CA ARG A 931 29.21 19.50 -4.33
C ARG A 931 29.77 18.19 -4.86
N ASP A 932 31.09 18.11 -5.02
CA ASP A 932 31.75 16.94 -5.56
C ASP A 932 31.63 15.74 -4.61
N GLU A 933 31.66 15.97 -3.29
CA GLU A 933 31.41 14.94 -2.27
C GLU A 933 29.95 14.42 -2.35
N MET A 934 28.98 15.33 -2.48
CA MET A 934 27.57 14.94 -2.66
C MET A 934 27.36 14.10 -3.92
N LYS A 935 28.02 14.48 -5.02
CA LYS A 935 27.99 13.75 -6.29
C LYS A 935 28.67 12.39 -6.17
N LEU A 936 29.84 12.33 -5.52
CA LEU A 936 30.55 11.08 -5.27
C LEU A 936 29.67 10.10 -4.50
N ARG A 937 28.99 10.55 -3.45
CA ARG A 937 28.07 9.70 -2.69
C ARG A 937 26.94 9.12 -3.53
N ASP A 938 26.37 9.91 -4.44
CA ASP A 938 25.33 9.41 -5.33
C ASP A 938 25.90 8.42 -6.37
N GLU A 939 27.16 8.59 -6.81
CA GLU A 939 27.88 7.58 -7.61
C GLU A 939 28.18 6.30 -6.82
N THR A 940 28.60 6.41 -5.56
CA THR A 940 28.88 5.27 -4.66
C THR A 940 27.60 4.47 -4.41
N ARG A 941 26.47 5.15 -4.19
CA ARG A 941 25.13 4.52 -4.08
C ARG A 941 24.71 3.79 -5.35
N GLU A 942 24.92 4.41 -6.52
CA GLU A 942 24.64 3.76 -7.81
C GLU A 942 25.48 2.48 -7.95
N LEU A 943 26.79 2.56 -7.65
CA LEU A 943 27.69 1.42 -7.80
C LEU A 943 27.33 0.27 -6.84
N GLU A 944 26.92 0.55 -5.61
CA GLU A 944 26.43 -0.47 -4.68
C GLU A 944 25.11 -1.09 -5.13
N ASN A 945 24.16 -0.28 -5.62
CA ASN A 945 22.89 -0.79 -6.15
C ASN A 945 23.09 -1.65 -7.40
N ALA A 946 24.08 -1.33 -8.24
CA ALA A 946 24.42 -2.09 -9.44
C ALA A 946 25.24 -3.35 -9.15
N LYS A 947 25.91 -3.44 -7.99
CA LYS A 947 26.82 -4.53 -7.60
C LYS A 947 26.28 -5.95 -7.85
N PRO A 948 25.01 -6.29 -7.56
CA PRO A 948 24.49 -7.64 -7.83
C PRO A 948 24.38 -8.00 -9.32
N ALA A 949 24.32 -7.00 -10.19
CA ALA A 949 24.22 -7.16 -11.65
C ALA A 949 25.56 -6.93 -12.38
N LEU A 950 26.61 -6.50 -11.67
CA LEU A 950 27.95 -6.25 -12.21
C LEU A 950 28.89 -7.44 -11.98
N LYS A 951 29.92 -7.56 -12.82
CA LYS A 951 31.03 -8.50 -12.59
C LYS A 951 31.95 -7.95 -11.50
N THR A 952 32.53 -8.81 -10.69
CA THR A 952 33.43 -8.41 -9.58
C THR A 952 34.57 -7.51 -10.05
N GLU A 953 35.24 -7.84 -11.17
CA GLU A 953 36.33 -7.03 -11.74
C GLU A 953 35.91 -5.63 -12.19
N GLU A 954 34.67 -5.49 -12.67
CA GLU A 954 34.13 -4.21 -13.12
C GLU A 954 33.78 -3.32 -11.91
N HIS A 955 33.21 -3.93 -10.87
CA HIS A 955 32.92 -3.25 -9.60
C HIS A 955 34.21 -2.78 -8.92
N THR A 956 35.25 -3.61 -8.84
CA THR A 956 36.53 -3.22 -8.21
C THR A 956 37.19 -2.06 -8.94
N LYS A 957 37.20 -2.07 -10.29
CA LYS A 957 37.74 -0.96 -11.08
C LYS A 957 36.98 0.34 -10.83
N LYS A 958 35.64 0.29 -10.89
CA LYS A 958 34.79 1.47 -10.65
C LYS A 958 34.95 2.00 -9.22
N SER A 959 35.09 1.13 -8.23
CA SER A 959 35.33 1.52 -6.84
C SER A 959 36.68 2.24 -6.67
N ALA A 960 37.74 1.76 -7.34
CA ALA A 960 39.04 2.43 -7.34
C ALA A 960 39.01 3.81 -8.04
N ASP A 961 38.20 3.96 -9.10
CA ASP A 961 37.98 5.25 -9.75
C ASP A 961 37.28 6.24 -8.79
N LEU A 962 36.30 5.77 -8.00
CA LEU A 962 35.65 6.59 -6.95
C LEU A 962 36.64 6.96 -5.83
N ALA A 963 37.47 6.02 -5.38
CA ALA A 963 38.52 6.30 -4.39
C ALA A 963 39.49 7.39 -4.89
N SER A 964 39.88 7.32 -6.17
CA SER A 964 40.75 8.32 -6.80
C SER A 964 40.09 9.71 -6.84
N LYS A 965 38.78 9.78 -7.12
CA LYS A 965 38.01 11.03 -7.03
C LYS A 965 37.97 11.56 -5.59
N GLN A 966 37.75 10.69 -4.60
CA GLN A 966 37.74 11.08 -3.19
C GLN A 966 39.06 11.71 -2.75
N PHE A 967 40.19 11.14 -3.16
CA PHE A 967 41.50 11.77 -2.94
C PHE A 967 41.63 13.14 -3.62
N GLY A 968 41.05 13.31 -4.81
CA GLY A 968 41.00 14.60 -5.49
C GLY A 968 40.20 15.66 -4.71
N ILE A 969 39.03 15.28 -4.18
CA ILE A 969 38.18 16.16 -3.36
C ILE A 969 38.90 16.52 -2.05
N GLN A 970 39.57 15.54 -1.42
CA GLN A 970 40.39 15.74 -0.23
C GLN A 970 41.56 16.70 -0.50
N ALA A 971 42.23 16.58 -1.65
CA ALA A 971 43.30 17.49 -2.05
C ALA A 971 42.80 18.94 -2.26
N ASN A 972 41.61 19.12 -2.84
CA ASN A 972 40.98 20.44 -2.97
C ASN A 972 40.65 21.06 -1.61
N THR A 973 40.14 20.24 -0.68
CA THR A 973 39.83 20.66 0.70
C THR A 973 41.11 21.01 1.47
N ARG A 974 42.18 20.25 1.28
CA ARG A 974 43.51 20.55 1.81
C ARG A 974 44.06 21.86 1.27
N GLY A 975 43.91 22.11 -0.03
CA GLY A 975 44.31 23.38 -0.62
C GLY A 975 43.58 24.57 0.02
N ALA A 976 42.29 24.44 0.33
CA ALA A 976 41.54 25.45 1.07
C ALA A 976 42.07 25.64 2.51
N PHE A 977 42.42 24.54 3.20
CA PHE A 977 43.05 24.58 4.52
C PHE A 977 44.41 25.32 4.50
N ASP A 978 45.27 24.99 3.54
CA ASP A 978 46.60 25.59 3.39
C ASP A 978 46.50 27.09 3.06
N ASP A 979 45.54 27.48 2.21
CA ASP A 979 45.28 28.89 1.88
C ASP A 979 44.86 29.70 3.11
N ILE A 980 44.04 29.14 4.00
CA ILE A 980 43.63 29.80 5.26
C ILE A 980 44.84 30.05 6.16
N LEU A 981 45.77 29.10 6.23
CA LEU A 981 47.00 29.23 7.04
C LEU A 981 47.94 30.31 6.51
N GLN A 982 47.94 30.56 5.20
CA GLN A 982 48.75 31.61 4.57
C GLN A 982 48.19 33.03 4.79
N LEU A 983 46.95 33.15 5.29
CA LEU A 983 46.35 34.46 5.57
C LEU A 983 46.99 35.12 6.80
N PRO A 984 47.19 36.45 6.79
CA PRO A 984 47.62 37.19 7.97
C PRO A 984 46.56 37.04 9.09
N GLN A 985 46.98 36.54 10.26
CA GLN A 985 46.11 36.17 11.39
C GLN A 985 45.10 35.03 11.10
N GLY A 986 45.34 34.20 10.07
CA GLY A 986 44.42 33.13 9.66
C GLY A 986 44.10 32.13 10.78
N ASN A 987 45.10 31.70 11.55
CA ASN A 987 44.91 30.77 12.66
C ASN A 987 44.14 31.39 13.85
N GLU A 988 44.29 32.70 14.07
CA GLU A 988 43.60 33.42 15.15
C GLU A 988 42.14 33.71 14.79
N LYS A 989 41.88 34.09 13.53
CA LYS A 989 40.54 34.43 13.05
C LYS A 989 39.70 33.22 12.61
N PHE A 990 40.31 32.16 12.09
CA PHE A 990 39.63 31.01 11.47
C PHE A 990 40.00 29.64 12.08
N GLY A 991 40.46 29.62 13.33
CA GLY A 991 40.90 28.39 13.99
C GLY A 991 39.79 27.33 14.18
N LYS A 992 38.51 27.69 14.13
CA LYS A 992 37.40 26.73 14.20
C LYS A 992 37.14 26.07 12.84
N GLU A 993 37.20 26.86 11.78
CA GLU A 993 37.07 26.45 10.39
C GLU A 993 38.21 25.50 10.02
N LEU A 994 39.45 25.81 10.43
CA LEU A 994 40.60 24.91 10.27
C LEU A 994 40.36 23.55 10.93
N LYS A 995 39.84 23.51 12.16
CA LYS A 995 39.53 22.24 12.84
C LYS A 995 38.45 21.43 12.13
N LEU A 996 37.44 22.09 11.58
CA LEU A 996 36.40 21.42 10.81
C LEU A 996 36.94 20.86 9.50
N LEU A 997 37.74 21.64 8.75
CA LEU A 997 38.37 21.16 7.51
C LEU A 997 39.35 20.02 7.77
N ASP A 998 40.08 20.04 8.88
CA ASP A 998 40.94 18.93 9.32
C ASP A 998 40.13 17.65 9.60
N ALA A 999 39.02 17.77 10.33
CA ALA A 999 38.10 16.65 10.54
C ALA A 999 37.51 16.12 9.22
N VAL A 1000 37.11 17.00 8.29
CA VAL A 1000 36.65 16.61 6.95
C VAL A 1000 37.73 15.80 6.23
N MET A 1001 38.99 16.27 6.21
CA MET A 1001 40.09 15.57 5.55
C MET A 1001 40.33 14.17 6.13
N HIS A 1002 40.18 14.00 7.45
CA HIS A 1002 40.29 12.70 8.10
C HIS A 1002 39.19 11.73 7.62
N VAL A 1003 37.93 12.18 7.61
CA VAL A 1003 36.79 11.36 7.15
C VAL A 1003 36.89 11.06 5.66
N MET A 1004 37.34 12.02 4.85
CA MET A 1004 37.55 11.80 3.41
C MET A 1004 38.63 10.75 3.13
N ASN A 1005 39.72 10.73 3.91
CA ASN A 1005 40.75 9.69 3.81
C ASN A 1005 40.22 8.31 4.21
N GLU A 1006 39.37 8.24 5.24
CA GLU A 1006 38.69 7.00 5.61
C GLU A 1006 37.78 6.50 4.49
N SER A 1007 36.93 7.37 3.94
CA SER A 1007 36.08 7.06 2.78
C SER A 1007 36.89 6.52 1.60
N ALA A 1008 37.98 7.21 1.23
CA ALA A 1008 38.85 6.77 0.14
C ALA A 1008 39.46 5.38 0.41
N ALA A 1009 39.88 5.09 1.65
CA ALA A 1009 40.44 3.80 2.04
C ALA A 1009 39.40 2.66 2.05
N ILE A 1010 38.12 2.97 2.28
CA ILE A 1010 37.02 2.00 2.18
C ILE A 1010 36.74 1.69 0.70
N LEU A 1011 36.65 2.73 -0.15
CA LEU A 1011 36.42 2.59 -1.59
C LEU A 1011 37.58 1.88 -2.30
N ASP A 1012 38.82 2.01 -1.80
CA ASP A 1012 39.99 1.29 -2.30
C ASP A 1012 39.98 -0.22 -1.95
N LYS A 1013 39.15 -0.65 -0.99
CA LYS A 1013 38.91 -2.06 -0.62
C LYS A 1013 37.69 -2.68 -1.33
N PRO A 1014 37.38 -2.19 -2.54
CA PRO A 1014 36.09 -2.37 -3.21
C PRO A 1014 34.83 -2.43 -2.34
N ASP A 1015 34.73 -1.64 -1.26
CA ASP A 1015 33.53 -1.59 -0.44
C ASP A 1015 32.74 -0.29 -0.72
N THR A 1016 31.64 -0.43 -1.44
CA THR A 1016 30.71 0.67 -1.76
C THR A 1016 29.46 0.66 -0.87
N GLY A 1017 29.45 -0.19 0.16
CA GLY A 1017 28.29 -0.41 1.01
C GLY A 1017 28.02 0.72 2.00
N ALA A 1018 27.27 0.40 3.05
CA ALA A 1018 26.91 1.33 4.11
C ALA A 1018 28.11 2.09 4.74
N PRO A 1019 29.30 1.48 4.96
CA PRO A 1019 30.45 2.19 5.53
C PRO A 1019 30.94 3.36 4.68
N ALA A 1020 31.08 3.17 3.36
CA ALA A 1020 31.53 4.23 2.44
C ALA A 1020 30.53 5.38 2.40
N ILE A 1021 29.24 5.06 2.20
CA ILE A 1021 28.15 6.06 2.13
C ILE A 1021 28.03 6.84 3.45
N ALA A 1022 28.27 6.19 4.60
CA ALA A 1022 28.25 6.85 5.91
C ALA A 1022 29.41 7.84 6.05
N ALA A 1023 30.64 7.44 5.69
CA ALA A 1023 31.80 8.31 5.74
C ALA A 1023 31.66 9.52 4.80
N GLU A 1024 31.22 9.32 3.55
CA GLU A 1024 30.93 10.44 2.62
C GLU A 1024 29.83 11.37 3.17
N THR A 1025 28.80 10.81 3.83
CA THR A 1025 27.74 11.63 4.44
C THR A 1025 28.27 12.45 5.61
N GLU A 1026 29.13 11.89 6.45
CA GLU A 1026 29.78 12.64 7.54
C GLU A 1026 30.67 13.76 6.99
N ALA A 1027 31.43 13.53 5.91
CA ALA A 1027 32.21 14.57 5.25
C ALA A 1027 31.33 15.71 4.72
N ILE A 1028 30.17 15.40 4.10
CA ILE A 1028 29.18 16.38 3.65
C ILE A 1028 28.64 17.20 4.84
N GLU A 1029 28.28 16.55 5.94
CA GLU A 1029 27.75 17.21 7.14
C GLU A 1029 28.77 18.18 7.75
N LEU A 1030 30.04 17.75 7.86
CA LEU A 1030 31.13 18.59 8.36
C LEU A 1030 31.42 19.78 7.42
N LEU A 1031 31.39 19.57 6.09
CA LEU A 1031 31.52 20.65 5.11
C LEU A 1031 30.34 21.63 5.15
N LEU A 1032 29.11 21.14 5.34
CA LEU A 1032 27.93 21.99 5.55
C LEU A 1032 28.03 22.79 6.85
N GLN A 1033 28.56 22.20 7.92
CA GLN A 1033 28.83 22.89 9.17
C GLN A 1033 29.87 23.99 8.98
N ALA A 1034 30.97 23.70 8.27
CA ALA A 1034 31.98 24.70 7.92
C ALA A 1034 31.38 25.86 7.10
N LYS A 1035 30.48 25.57 6.16
CA LYS A 1035 29.74 26.60 5.40
C LYS A 1035 28.80 27.43 6.30
N ARG A 1036 28.03 26.80 7.20
CA ARG A 1036 27.05 27.47 8.06
C ARG A 1036 27.68 28.37 9.13
N GLN A 1037 28.88 28.04 9.61
CA GLN A 1037 29.58 28.83 10.63
C GLN A 1037 30.13 30.17 10.11
N GLY A 1038 30.06 30.43 8.79
CA GLY A 1038 30.22 31.78 8.23
C GLY A 1038 29.25 32.82 8.81
N LYS A 1039 28.14 32.38 9.43
CA LYS A 1039 27.28 33.23 10.28
C LYS A 1039 27.91 33.48 11.65
N GLY A 1040 28.84 34.43 11.70
CA GLY A 1040 29.26 35.08 12.94
C GLY A 1040 30.64 34.66 13.44
N GLY A 1041 31.68 35.15 12.77
CA GLY A 1041 33.01 35.28 13.35
C GLY A 1041 33.12 36.56 14.19
N GLY A 1042 32.91 36.45 15.51
CA GLY A 1042 33.14 37.53 16.46
C GLY A 1042 32.80 37.12 17.89
N GLY A 1043 33.81 37.07 18.76
CA GLY A 1043 33.73 36.54 20.12
C GLY A 1043 32.77 37.27 21.07
N GLY A 1044 32.29 36.49 22.05
CA GLY A 1044 31.80 36.88 23.39
C GLY A 1044 31.14 38.24 23.60
N GLY A 1045 29.81 38.24 23.76
CA GLY A 1045 29.07 39.37 24.32
C GLY A 1045 27.56 39.14 24.35
N SER A 1046 27.00 38.92 25.53
CA SER A 1046 25.57 38.73 25.79
C SER A 1046 24.80 40.06 25.75
N ASN A 1047 24.04 40.35 24.68
CA ASN A 1047 22.69 40.96 24.71
C ASN A 1047 22.15 41.18 23.28
N PRO A 1048 20.92 40.74 22.93
CA PRO A 1048 20.30 41.06 21.64
C PRO A 1048 19.37 42.27 21.79
N GLY A 1049 19.74 43.43 21.23
CA GLY A 1049 18.83 44.57 21.17
C GLY A 1049 19.45 45.80 20.53
N GLY A 1050 19.00 46.15 19.33
CA GLY A 1050 19.29 47.44 18.70
C GLY A 1050 19.40 47.37 17.18
N GLY A 1051 18.40 47.88 16.46
CA GLY A 1051 18.39 47.99 15.01
C GLY A 1051 19.39 49.02 14.48
N GLY A 1052 20.08 48.67 13.40
CA GLY A 1052 20.97 49.54 12.63
C GLY A 1052 21.41 48.83 11.35
N SER A 1053 21.21 49.48 10.21
CA SER A 1053 21.41 48.99 8.84
C SER A 1053 22.89 48.84 8.43
N GLY A 1054 23.67 48.02 9.13
CA GLY A 1054 25.12 47.93 8.87
C GLY A 1054 25.84 46.62 9.22
N ALA A 1055 25.14 45.51 9.47
CA ALA A 1055 25.78 44.28 9.97
C ALA A 1055 25.41 42.99 9.20
N ALA A 1056 25.27 43.07 7.88
CA ALA A 1056 25.15 41.90 6.99
C ALA A 1056 26.26 41.83 5.93
N SER A 1057 27.33 42.61 6.13
CA SER A 1057 28.37 42.91 5.14
C SER A 1057 29.67 42.11 5.33
N GLY A 1058 29.66 41.06 6.17
CA GLY A 1058 30.84 40.27 6.49
C GLY A 1058 30.87 38.86 5.90
N GLU A 1059 29.97 38.52 4.97
CA GLU A 1059 29.92 37.18 4.37
C GLU A 1059 30.04 37.32 2.85
N ALA A 1060 30.85 36.46 2.21
CA ALA A 1060 30.97 36.43 0.76
C ALA A 1060 29.59 36.16 0.15
N ALA A 1061 29.11 37.02 -0.75
CA ALA A 1061 27.83 36.89 -1.43
C ALA A 1061 27.70 35.55 -2.18
N LEU A 1062 28.83 34.96 -2.59
CA LEU A 1062 28.88 33.60 -3.13
C LEU A 1062 28.41 32.51 -2.16
N ALA A 1063 28.68 32.66 -0.85
CA ALA A 1063 28.30 31.66 0.15
C ALA A 1063 26.76 31.55 0.31
N GLU A 1064 26.05 32.67 0.13
CA GLU A 1064 24.57 32.75 0.13
C GLU A 1064 23.93 32.13 -1.12
N LEU A 1065 24.73 31.83 -2.15
CA LEU A 1065 24.27 31.39 -3.47
C LEU A 1065 24.23 29.86 -3.63
N GLY A 1066 24.42 29.09 -2.55
CA GLY A 1066 24.54 27.62 -2.62
C GLY A 1066 23.40 26.79 -2.00
N SER A 1067 22.96 25.81 -2.80
CA SER A 1067 22.06 24.64 -2.62
C SER A 1067 20.62 24.87 -2.18
N GLY A 1068 19.73 24.78 -3.18
CA GLY A 1068 18.29 24.60 -3.01
C GLY A 1068 17.91 23.32 -2.26
N GLN A 1069 16.72 23.36 -1.67
CA GLN A 1069 16.00 22.33 -0.89
C GLN A 1069 16.64 21.87 0.42
N ASP A 1070 17.94 21.54 0.48
CA ASP A 1070 18.55 20.96 1.70
C ASP A 1070 19.13 22.00 2.68
N ALA A 1071 19.40 23.23 2.24
CA ALA A 1071 19.83 24.31 3.14
C ALA A 1071 18.74 24.69 4.18
N ALA A 1072 17.48 24.38 3.90
CA ALA A 1072 16.33 24.60 4.78
C ALA A 1072 16.00 23.40 5.69
N ALA A 1073 16.67 22.26 5.52
CA ALA A 1073 16.46 21.10 6.38
C ALA A 1073 17.05 21.34 7.78
N SER A 1074 16.16 21.49 8.77
CA SER A 1074 16.53 21.49 10.18
C SER A 1074 16.87 20.06 10.60
N LEU A 1075 18.16 19.74 10.74
CA LEU A 1075 18.59 18.48 11.34
C LEU A 1075 18.71 18.66 12.86
N GLN A 1076 18.01 17.81 13.61
CA GLN A 1076 18.30 17.59 15.02
C GLN A 1076 19.72 17.01 15.11
N ALA A 1077 20.60 17.68 15.84
CA ALA A 1077 21.96 17.22 16.08
C ALA A 1077 21.89 15.82 16.72
N ARG A 1078 22.32 14.79 16.00
CA ARG A 1078 22.67 13.51 16.61
C ARG A 1078 24.04 13.68 17.26
N PRO A 1079 24.23 13.30 18.53
CA PRO A 1079 25.55 13.33 19.14
C PRO A 1079 26.46 12.36 18.38
N VAL A 1080 27.59 12.88 17.90
CA VAL A 1080 28.64 12.09 17.24
C VAL A 1080 29.17 11.09 18.26
N GLY A 1081 28.82 9.82 18.07
CA GLY A 1081 29.32 8.73 18.90
C GLY A 1081 30.77 8.44 18.54
N GLN A 1082 31.69 8.80 19.43
CA GLN A 1082 33.08 8.32 19.37
C GLN A 1082 33.08 6.79 19.29
N ALA A 1083 33.64 6.26 18.20
CA ALA A 1083 33.98 4.87 18.04
C ALA A 1083 35.05 4.46 19.07
N THR A 1084 34.62 4.03 20.25
CA THR A 1084 35.41 3.13 21.10
C THR A 1084 34.55 1.92 21.42
N GLY A 1085 35.11 0.73 21.14
CA GLY A 1085 34.39 -0.53 21.15
C GLY A 1085 33.67 -0.82 22.45
N LYS A 1086 32.33 -0.81 22.39
CA LYS A 1086 31.37 -1.63 23.14
C LYS A 1086 29.98 -1.30 22.62
N ALA A 1087 29.63 -1.83 21.44
CA ALA A 1087 28.31 -1.64 20.87
C ALA A 1087 27.28 -2.53 21.60
N GLY A 1088 26.64 -1.97 22.63
CA GLY A 1088 25.29 -2.38 23.02
C GLY A 1088 24.31 -1.74 22.03
N ARG A 1089 23.39 -2.53 21.46
CA ARG A 1089 22.30 -2.05 20.61
C ARG A 1089 21.50 -0.96 21.34
N GLU A 1090 21.36 0.21 20.73
CA GLU A 1090 20.35 1.17 21.16
C GLU A 1090 18.96 0.60 20.85
N LEU A 1091 18.19 0.34 21.89
CA LEU A 1091 16.79 -0.09 21.78
C LEU A 1091 15.90 1.12 21.42
N PRO A 1092 14.83 0.93 20.63
CA PRO A 1092 13.82 1.97 20.35
C PRO A 1092 13.27 2.62 21.62
N GLU A 1093 12.83 3.89 21.57
CA GLU A 1093 12.34 4.62 22.76
C GLU A 1093 11.23 3.89 23.53
N GLU A 1094 10.40 3.12 22.82
CA GLU A 1094 9.34 2.28 23.40
C GLU A 1094 9.88 1.21 24.36
N PHE A 1095 11.08 0.67 24.08
CA PHE A 1095 11.75 -0.29 24.94
C PHE A 1095 12.46 0.38 26.11
N LYS A 1096 12.96 1.61 25.95
CA LYS A 1096 13.55 2.40 27.05
C LYS A 1096 12.48 2.81 28.06
N THR A 1097 11.34 3.32 27.59
CA THR A 1097 10.20 3.63 28.46
C THR A 1097 9.62 2.38 29.11
N GLY A 1098 9.58 1.25 28.41
CA GLY A 1098 9.20 -0.05 28.98
C GLY A 1098 10.16 -0.55 30.07
N LEU A 1099 11.48 -0.38 29.87
CA LEU A 1099 12.50 -0.76 30.85
C LEU A 1099 12.54 0.17 32.06
N ASP A 1100 12.42 1.49 31.86
CA ASP A 1100 12.35 2.46 32.97
C ASP A 1100 11.06 2.26 33.79
N ALA A 1101 9.94 1.94 33.14
CA ALA A 1101 8.70 1.56 33.84
C ALA A 1101 8.83 0.22 34.59
N TYR A 1102 9.63 -0.72 34.06
CA TYR A 1102 9.92 -1.99 34.72
C TYR A 1102 10.84 -1.81 35.95
N PHE A 1103 11.89 -1.00 35.83
CA PHE A 1103 12.82 -0.71 36.93
C PHE A 1103 12.18 0.16 38.01
N ASN A 1104 11.36 1.15 37.66
CA ASN A 1104 10.59 1.92 38.63
C ASN A 1104 9.60 1.04 39.41
N LYS A 1105 8.96 0.04 38.75
CA LYS A 1105 8.13 -0.95 39.45
C LYS A 1105 8.92 -1.92 40.32
N LEU A 1106 10.18 -2.20 39.97
CA LEU A 1106 11.06 -3.06 40.75
C LEU A 1106 11.59 -2.33 41.99
N GLU A 1107 11.89 -1.04 41.88
CA GLU A 1107 12.29 -0.18 43.01
C GLU A 1107 11.10 0.14 43.94
N GLU A 1108 9.89 0.32 43.41
CA GLU A 1108 8.66 0.45 44.22
C GLU A 1108 8.28 -0.87 44.92
N GLY A 1109 8.73 -2.02 44.41
CA GLY A 1109 8.49 -3.35 45.00
C GLY A 1109 9.56 -3.83 46.00
N GLY A 1110 10.70 -3.14 46.09
CA GLY A 1110 11.83 -3.52 46.97
C GLY A 1110 11.68 -3.09 48.44
N GLY A 1111 10.58 -2.41 48.78
CA GLY A 1111 10.30 -1.88 50.12
C GLY A 1111 9.44 -2.78 51.02
N SER A 1112 9.49 -4.11 50.90
CA SER A 1112 9.02 -5.03 51.96
C SER A 1112 9.41 -6.49 51.69
N ARG A 1113 10.64 -6.88 52.05
CA ARG A 1113 11.02 -8.12 52.76
C ARG A 1113 12.51 -8.39 52.66
#